data_AF-A0A284RG92-F1
#
_entry.id   AF-A0A284RG92-F1
#
_cell.length_a   1.000
_cell.length_b   1.000
_cell.length_c   1.000
_cell.angle_alpha   90.00
_cell.angle_beta   90.00
_cell.angle_gamma   90.00
#
_symmetry.space_group_name_H-M   'P 1'
#
loop_
_entity.id
_entity.type
_entity.pdbx_description
1 polymer ?
#
loop_
_entity_poly.entity_id
_entity_poly.type
_entity_poly.pdbx_seq_one_letter_code
_entity_poly.pdbx_strand_id
1 'polypeptide(L)'
;MASKAFLALLCFAGYSSGLQLKIEGRRTRHELLRRGNIDGTAALSNNADISYYTNLTLGGEVFTALIDTGSSDLWVTGSITDSVDTGSSSGVSYAVGGVKGPIKTSTLQFAGYTVQEQAFLQVTPDSDNKKGTGLLGLGPTSGSNIYATLNTSAGYAVLDRIFLQNTSTPNYLTVLLGRTQDPTDVFPGDISIGELLDGYSNVESEPKLEVTVVPVRESSDQHFQVLLDQNGLLGPDGQPVSITTEVDQTSNSKQATAVVDTGFSMSQVPKSVADAIYSRFSGAEYHNVTGLGEVWIVPCDEEVNITFKFSGNSYYIHPLDATMDASLTGITDVVNSQGQSSCIGSFQPISFTPSGQTYDMILGMSFLRNVYAVFNFGDFVADGNDTTNRGDPYLQFLSTTDPTEGMFSHSDFVAVRLKGNDTTGGQSLNSPTSSGSGGGLPKAVYFGIAAGALGLGLLLMVCAFFMNRRRKQSKPSYRPISSSSPPVDMQLNAASPPRYSVPPQYNYASSEPYHDQPQMPAQAQMYDPQPGTYGHMSSTQYYHNTWGSRPIHPSTFSSTVEKQGSAITGHTTLLFLGFPFSSTTAITGSMPVSDVASKSLFDMGKEERNEEREGLLSGSQSSQSQCEKGEDALHPAWSRNRIVGVAASFILLLICGTFARSLACSRGPYSHPNLHFHGEEVRSNGTHDFKRTVLIISIDGLRADYLDRGLTPHLIDISKQGLRAKSMRPIFPVTSYALDECRLSNISFNSITDFDVSQSLGTGLYAESHGIVANNFWDPASNEEFHYNLEASAWKPDWWFGEPMWETVGKAGIITANLMWPGPPKTSSGAVPTYFIPWRDRVPLGEKLEQLLSWIDLPFEQRPQLIMGYEPSLDQAGHATGPMSSLVNKTLGQVDAFAKDLHTALEQRNLTDIVDIVFVSDHGMTDTSHPELVYMDNIIGEEGLNLIQHEDGWPSMGLRFYPEVNASHYLELLLKASDENPEKFDVYTHETMPERYHFANNDRIAPIYVVPKIGYSLTTKAEGNTGMSKGNHGYDNKEPSMHAMFVAHGPFSAVVKALHHGRSLSARFLSRPNKGWHSTSDDTYVMNTFQNVEIYNLVMKLLGIEQHAAYTNGTVGFWDKYF
;
A
#
# COMPACT_ATOMS: atom_id res chain seq x y z
N MET A 1 -37.94 -63.59 2.03
CA MET A 1 -39.10 -62.68 2.03
C MET A 1 -38.95 -61.77 3.24
N ALA A 2 -38.87 -60.45 3.07
CA ALA A 2 -38.68 -59.50 4.16
C ALA A 2 -39.40 -58.17 3.83
N SER A 3 -40.66 -58.27 3.43
CA SER A 3 -41.47 -57.16 2.93
C SER A 3 -42.89 -57.28 3.51
N LYS A 4 -43.61 -56.15 3.62
CA LYS A 4 -44.99 -56.02 4.15
C LYS A 4 -45.18 -56.11 5.68
N ALA A 5 -44.18 -55.73 6.48
CA ALA A 5 -44.33 -55.57 7.95
C ALA A 5 -43.98 -54.16 8.50
N PHE A 6 -43.25 -53.32 7.76
CA PHE A 6 -42.68 -52.07 8.28
C PHE A 6 -43.37 -50.78 7.80
N LEU A 7 -44.54 -50.88 7.15
CA LEU A 7 -45.20 -49.73 6.49
C LEU A 7 -46.61 -49.42 7.04
N ALA A 8 -46.86 -49.76 8.31
CA ALA A 8 -48.18 -49.63 8.95
C ALA A 8 -48.18 -48.79 10.25
N LEU A 9 -47.04 -48.18 10.61
CA LEU A 9 -46.81 -47.60 11.94
C LEU A 9 -46.35 -46.12 11.92
N LEU A 10 -46.53 -45.42 10.80
CA LEU A 10 -46.19 -44.00 10.62
C LEU A 10 -47.36 -43.16 10.06
N CYS A 11 -48.60 -43.59 10.27
CA CYS A 11 -49.80 -42.89 9.77
C CYS A 11 -50.74 -42.36 10.88
N PHE A 12 -50.28 -42.34 12.14
CA PHE A 12 -51.04 -41.80 13.29
C PHE A 12 -50.17 -40.89 14.17
N ALA A 13 -49.82 -39.73 13.61
CA ALA A 13 -49.18 -38.61 14.34
C ALA A 13 -49.59 -37.25 13.76
N GLY A 14 -50.86 -37.11 13.36
CA GLY A 14 -51.48 -35.85 12.93
C GLY A 14 -52.50 -35.37 13.95
N TYR A 15 -52.65 -34.04 14.06
CA TYR A 15 -53.58 -33.32 14.93
C TYR A 15 -53.33 -33.38 16.45
N SER A 16 -52.53 -32.43 16.93
CA SER A 16 -52.78 -31.77 18.22
C SER A 16 -52.74 -30.25 18.01
N SER A 17 -53.83 -29.56 18.39
CA SER A 17 -53.97 -28.12 18.13
C SER A 17 -53.44 -27.30 19.30
N GLY A 18 -52.33 -26.59 19.11
CA GLY A 18 -51.80 -25.61 20.07
C GLY A 18 -52.44 -24.24 19.88
N LEU A 19 -53.16 -23.76 20.90
CA LEU A 19 -53.72 -22.40 20.92
C LEU A 19 -52.63 -21.38 21.28
N GLN A 20 -52.46 -20.32 20.50
CA GLN A 20 -51.61 -19.19 20.87
C GLN A 20 -52.37 -17.86 20.69
N LEU A 21 -52.37 -17.02 21.74
CA LEU A 21 -53.17 -15.80 21.80
C LEU A 21 -52.53 -14.66 21.01
N LYS A 22 -53.35 -13.92 20.25
CA LYS A 22 -52.95 -12.69 19.57
C LYS A 22 -53.01 -11.50 20.55
N ILE A 23 -51.85 -11.04 21.02
CA ILE A 23 -51.73 -9.82 21.83
C ILE A 23 -51.29 -8.67 20.91
N GLU A 24 -52.20 -7.73 20.63
CA GLU A 24 -51.90 -6.58 19.78
C GLU A 24 -51.28 -5.42 20.57
N GLY A 25 -49.96 -5.50 20.77
CA GLY A 25 -49.16 -4.41 21.33
C GLY A 25 -48.98 -3.26 20.34
N ARG A 26 -49.85 -2.24 20.40
CA ARG A 26 -49.78 -1.05 19.54
C ARG A 26 -48.63 -0.11 19.94
N ARG A 27 -47.41 -0.36 19.44
CA ARG A 27 -46.29 0.61 19.46
C ARG A 27 -46.09 1.26 18.09
N THR A 28 -45.70 2.53 18.11
CA THR A 28 -45.36 3.34 16.93
C THR A 28 -44.08 2.85 16.26
N ARG A 29 -43.93 3.10 14.95
CA ARG A 29 -42.64 2.96 14.28
C ARG A 29 -41.66 3.98 14.88
N HIS A 30 -40.59 3.48 15.48
CA HIS A 30 -39.26 4.01 15.18
C HIS A 30 -38.56 2.97 14.31
N GLU A 31 -37.81 3.44 13.31
CA GLU A 31 -37.08 2.56 12.42
C GLU A 31 -35.78 2.14 13.12
N LEU A 32 -35.60 0.83 13.30
CA LEU A 32 -34.37 0.28 13.84
C LEU A 32 -33.33 0.27 12.72
N LEU A 33 -32.43 1.25 12.75
CA LEU A 33 -31.22 1.24 11.95
C LEU A 33 -30.47 -0.07 12.21
N ARG A 34 -30.14 -0.78 11.14
CA ARG A 34 -29.22 -1.93 11.16
C ARG A 34 -27.88 -1.40 11.68
N ARG A 35 -27.35 -1.98 12.76
CA ARG A 35 -25.97 -1.68 13.20
C ARG A 35 -25.05 -1.93 11.99
N GLY A 36 -24.32 -0.91 11.57
CA GLY A 36 -23.21 -1.09 10.63
C GLY A 36 -22.08 -1.86 11.31
N ASN A 37 -21.13 -2.33 10.50
CA ASN A 37 -19.78 -2.47 11.01
C ASN A 37 -19.29 -1.08 11.42
N ILE A 38 -18.46 -1.02 12.45
CA ILE A 38 -17.64 0.14 12.73
C ILE A 38 -16.28 -0.26 12.21
N ASP A 39 -15.92 0.25 11.03
CA ASP A 39 -14.57 0.13 10.52
C ASP A 39 -13.73 1.09 11.37
N GLY A 40 -12.95 0.53 12.29
CA GLY A 40 -12.35 1.22 13.45
C GLY A 40 -11.08 2.00 13.12
N THR A 41 -10.83 2.26 11.83
CA THR A 41 -9.57 2.75 11.28
C THR A 41 -9.75 4.13 10.62
N ALA A 42 -8.69 4.94 10.63
CA ALA A 42 -8.63 6.23 9.98
C ALA A 42 -7.21 6.49 9.42
N ALA A 43 -7.14 6.94 8.17
CA ALA A 43 -5.89 7.35 7.56
C ALA A 43 -5.31 8.61 8.23
N LEU A 44 -3.98 8.74 8.17
CA LEU A 44 -3.24 9.93 8.56
C LEU A 44 -2.80 10.72 7.32
N SER A 45 -2.56 12.02 7.50
CA SER A 45 -1.80 12.86 6.57
C SER A 45 -0.51 13.29 7.24
N ASN A 46 0.63 12.94 6.62
CA ASN A 46 1.96 13.32 7.05
C ASN A 46 2.31 14.74 6.56
N ASN A 47 2.81 15.58 7.45
CA ASN A 47 3.39 16.88 7.14
C ASN A 47 4.88 16.89 7.49
N ALA A 48 5.72 16.70 6.46
CA ALA A 48 7.17 16.86 6.52
C ALA A 48 7.88 16.05 7.62
N ASP A 49 7.34 14.88 7.97
CA ASP A 49 7.84 13.97 9.01
C ASP A 49 7.87 14.56 10.43
N ILE A 50 7.25 15.73 10.64
CA ILE A 50 7.19 16.46 11.92
C ILE A 50 5.79 16.56 12.52
N SER A 51 4.74 16.18 11.80
CA SER A 51 3.36 16.18 12.30
C SER A 51 2.47 15.22 11.51
N TYR A 52 1.64 14.44 12.21
CA TYR A 52 0.67 13.53 11.62
C TYR A 52 -0.73 13.95 12.07
N TYR A 53 -1.62 14.15 11.10
CA TYR A 53 -2.98 14.59 11.35
C TYR A 53 -3.99 13.56 10.87
N THR A 54 -5.16 13.53 11.47
CA THR A 54 -6.32 12.79 10.98
C THR A 54 -7.54 13.71 10.90
N ASN A 55 -8.58 13.31 10.18
CA ASN A 55 -9.82 14.08 10.08
C ASN A 55 -10.88 13.53 11.05
N LEU A 56 -11.48 14.43 11.83
CA LEU A 56 -12.63 14.14 12.70
C LEU A 56 -13.78 15.09 12.37
N THR A 57 -15.02 14.66 12.61
CA THR A 57 -16.20 15.51 12.45
C THR A 57 -16.80 15.79 13.81
N LEU A 58 -17.03 17.06 14.14
CA LEU A 58 -17.53 17.50 15.45
C LEU A 58 -18.68 18.49 15.24
N GLY A 59 -19.90 18.10 15.62
CA GLY A 59 -21.11 18.88 15.37
C GLY A 59 -21.44 19.07 13.89
N GLY A 60 -21.03 18.13 13.03
CA GLY A 60 -21.20 18.19 11.57
C GLY A 60 -20.16 19.04 10.83
N GLU A 61 -19.24 19.70 11.55
CA GLU A 61 -18.11 20.43 10.96
C GLU A 61 -16.84 19.54 11.00
N VAL A 62 -16.09 19.46 9.90
CA VAL A 62 -14.87 18.65 9.80
C VAL A 62 -13.64 19.44 10.27
N PHE A 63 -12.77 18.80 11.03
CA PHE A 63 -11.51 19.35 11.53
C PHE A 63 -10.35 18.40 11.24
N THR A 64 -9.20 18.96 10.86
CA THR A 64 -7.94 18.22 10.71
C THR A 64 -7.15 18.36 12.02
N ALA A 65 -7.00 17.27 12.76
CA ALA A 65 -6.48 17.27 14.13
C ALA A 65 -5.15 16.49 14.22
N LEU A 66 -4.17 17.04 14.93
CA LEU A 66 -2.90 16.35 15.24
C LEU A 66 -3.21 15.14 16.13
N ILE A 67 -2.61 13.97 15.86
CA ILE A 67 -2.72 12.81 16.77
C ILE A 67 -1.68 12.90 17.89
N ASP A 68 -2.10 12.81 19.15
CA ASP A 68 -1.23 13.05 20.31
C ASP A 68 -1.47 12.01 21.42
N THR A 69 -0.62 10.98 21.53
CA THR A 69 -0.64 10.01 22.65
C THR A 69 0.01 10.53 23.93
N GLY A 70 0.68 11.70 23.89
CA GLY A 70 1.22 12.40 25.04
C GLY A 70 0.17 13.14 25.87
N SER A 71 -0.91 13.64 25.24
CA SER A 71 -2.02 14.35 25.93
C SER A 71 -3.42 13.74 25.69
N SER A 72 -4.40 14.14 26.50
CA SER A 72 -5.68 13.43 26.63
C SER A 72 -6.93 14.27 26.30
N ASP A 73 -6.75 15.56 25.99
CA ASP A 73 -7.84 16.50 25.71
C ASP A 73 -8.06 16.68 24.20
N LEU A 74 -9.32 16.61 23.76
CA LEU A 74 -9.72 17.04 22.42
C LEU A 74 -9.91 18.56 22.39
N TRP A 75 -9.26 19.25 21.45
CA TRP A 75 -9.55 20.65 21.16
C TRP A 75 -9.58 20.95 19.66
N VAL A 76 -10.41 21.93 19.29
CA VAL A 76 -10.56 22.38 17.90
C VAL A 76 -10.68 23.89 17.82
N THR A 77 -10.23 24.46 16.70
CA THR A 77 -10.13 25.91 16.52
C THR A 77 -11.18 26.44 15.55
N GLY A 78 -12.08 27.27 16.08
CA GLY A 78 -13.28 27.76 15.39
C GLY A 78 -14.51 27.70 16.28
N SER A 79 -15.69 28.03 15.75
CA SER A 79 -16.96 27.91 16.45
C SER A 79 -17.84 26.89 15.75
N ILE A 80 -18.21 25.82 16.46
CA ILE A 80 -19.12 24.78 15.97
C ILE A 80 -20.56 25.20 16.23
N THR A 81 -21.39 25.11 15.19
CA THR A 81 -22.79 25.56 15.25
C THR A 81 -23.64 24.71 16.21
N ASP A 82 -23.61 23.38 16.05
CA ASP A 82 -24.30 22.43 16.93
C ASP A 82 -23.40 22.03 18.11
N SER A 83 -23.09 22.99 18.98
CA SER A 83 -22.33 22.78 20.21
C SER A 83 -23.04 23.32 21.46
N VAL A 84 -23.03 22.54 22.54
CA VAL A 84 -23.61 22.93 23.84
C VAL A 84 -22.49 23.44 24.75
N ASP A 85 -22.68 24.63 25.33
CA ASP A 85 -21.72 25.21 26.28
C ASP A 85 -21.94 24.62 27.68
N THR A 86 -20.86 24.17 28.33
CA THR A 86 -20.93 23.60 29.69
C THR A 86 -21.01 24.67 30.78
N GLY A 87 -20.71 25.93 30.47
CA GLY A 87 -20.50 27.00 31.45
C GLY A 87 -19.13 26.96 32.13
N SER A 88 -18.28 25.99 31.78
CA SER A 88 -16.89 25.86 32.26
C SER A 88 -15.86 26.24 31.19
N SER A 89 -14.63 26.47 31.61
CA SER A 89 -13.50 26.80 30.74
C SER A 89 -12.22 26.20 31.31
N SER A 90 -11.31 25.77 30.43
CA SER A 90 -10.05 25.15 30.82
C SER A 90 -8.91 25.59 29.90
N GLY A 91 -7.73 25.01 30.10
CA GLY A 91 -6.58 25.20 29.26
C GLY A 91 -5.63 24.02 29.32
N VAL A 92 -5.01 23.71 28.18
CA VAL A 92 -3.98 22.67 28.06
C VAL A 92 -2.66 23.37 27.81
N SER A 93 -1.63 22.97 28.54
CA SER A 93 -0.25 23.47 28.39
C SER A 93 0.59 22.36 27.80
N TYR A 94 1.38 22.66 26.78
CA TYR A 94 2.26 21.70 26.11
C TYR A 94 3.73 22.03 26.39
N ALA A 95 4.65 21.16 25.97
CA ALA A 95 6.09 21.42 26.05
C ALA A 95 6.48 22.74 25.33
N VAL A 96 5.74 23.10 24.27
CA VAL A 96 5.78 24.40 23.61
C VAL A 96 4.35 24.95 23.48
N GLY A 97 4.07 26.06 24.16
CA GLY A 97 2.77 26.75 24.05
C GLY A 97 1.63 26.13 24.87
N GLY A 98 0.39 26.41 24.45
CA GLY A 98 -0.82 25.96 25.14
C GLY A 98 -2.08 26.69 24.67
N VAL A 99 -3.23 26.02 24.76
CA VAL A 99 -4.55 26.51 24.30
C VAL A 99 -5.50 26.75 25.48
N LYS A 100 -6.45 27.69 25.31
CA LYS A 100 -7.48 28.02 26.32
C LYS A 100 -8.82 28.33 25.65
N GLY A 101 -9.92 27.95 26.31
CA GLY A 101 -11.27 28.20 25.79
C GLY A 101 -12.39 27.72 26.72
N PRO A 102 -13.66 27.97 26.36
CA PRO A 102 -14.79 27.29 26.98
C PRO A 102 -14.75 25.79 26.67
N ILE A 103 -15.18 24.98 27.64
CA ILE A 103 -15.45 23.56 27.41
C ILE A 103 -16.86 23.45 26.84
N LYS A 104 -16.99 22.75 25.73
CA LYS A 104 -18.27 22.48 25.07
C LYS A 104 -18.46 20.99 24.86
N THR A 105 -19.69 20.56 24.61
CA THR A 105 -20.01 19.22 24.12
C THR A 105 -20.64 19.25 22.74
N SER A 106 -20.37 18.23 21.93
CA SER A 106 -21.03 18.01 20.64
C SER A 106 -20.94 16.53 20.24
N THR A 107 -21.56 16.13 19.13
CA THR A 107 -21.41 14.78 18.57
C THR A 107 -20.09 14.70 17.79
N LEU A 108 -19.17 13.85 18.26
CA LEU A 108 -17.93 13.50 17.57
C LEU A 108 -18.16 12.29 16.65
N GLN A 109 -17.53 12.28 15.48
CA GLN A 109 -17.36 11.12 14.61
C GLN A 109 -15.87 10.99 14.25
N PHE A 110 -15.28 9.84 14.54
CA PHE A 110 -13.85 9.55 14.31
C PHE A 110 -13.64 8.03 14.21
N ALA A 111 -12.84 7.57 13.24
CA ALA A 111 -12.51 6.16 13.00
C ALA A 111 -13.74 5.22 13.08
N GLY A 112 -14.79 5.55 12.32
CA GLY A 112 -16.09 4.85 12.33
C GLY A 112 -16.96 5.05 13.57
N TYR A 113 -16.39 5.37 14.73
CA TYR A 113 -17.13 5.59 15.98
C TYR A 113 -17.87 6.93 16.00
N THR A 114 -19.08 6.95 16.57
CA THR A 114 -19.86 8.17 16.82
C THR A 114 -20.08 8.35 18.32
N VAL A 115 -19.37 9.29 18.95
CA VAL A 115 -19.50 9.61 20.38
C VAL A 115 -20.47 10.78 20.55
N GLN A 116 -21.57 10.56 21.26
CA GLN A 116 -22.51 11.64 21.62
C GLN A 116 -21.97 12.46 22.80
N GLU A 117 -22.27 13.76 22.82
CA GLU A 117 -21.91 14.69 23.90
C GLU A 117 -20.42 14.63 24.31
N GLN A 118 -19.51 14.42 23.34
CA GLN A 118 -18.07 14.46 23.58
C GLN A 118 -17.67 15.87 24.03
N ALA A 119 -17.03 15.99 25.20
CA ALA A 119 -16.44 17.24 25.63
C ALA A 119 -15.16 17.58 24.85
N PHE A 120 -15.00 18.86 24.53
CA PHE A 120 -13.85 19.42 23.84
C PHE A 120 -13.60 20.87 24.27
N LEU A 121 -12.39 21.37 24.06
CA LEU A 121 -12.06 22.79 24.25
C LEU A 121 -12.28 23.55 22.93
N GLN A 122 -13.11 24.60 22.94
CA GLN A 122 -13.31 25.44 21.75
C GLN A 122 -12.28 26.58 21.72
N VAL A 123 -11.27 26.47 20.87
CA VAL A 123 -10.17 27.43 20.75
C VAL A 123 -10.52 28.57 19.78
N THR A 124 -10.13 29.80 20.12
CA THR A 124 -10.30 30.96 19.23
C THR A 124 -9.18 30.99 18.18
N PRO A 125 -9.47 31.16 16.87
CA PRO A 125 -8.43 31.22 15.84
C PRO A 125 -7.45 32.39 16.03
N ASP A 126 -6.16 32.10 15.85
CA ASP A 126 -5.04 33.06 15.89
C ASP A 126 -4.02 32.75 14.76
N SER A 127 -2.75 33.11 14.92
CA SER A 127 -1.69 32.84 13.93
C SER A 127 -1.22 31.39 13.91
N ASP A 128 -1.29 30.73 15.07
CA ASP A 128 -0.63 29.46 15.37
C ASP A 128 -1.69 28.35 15.31
N ASN A 129 -2.90 28.66 15.81
CA ASN A 129 -4.11 27.85 15.79
C ASN A 129 -5.05 28.38 14.69
N LYS A 130 -5.12 27.69 13.54
CA LYS A 130 -5.91 28.13 12.37
C LYS A 130 -7.35 27.63 12.46
N LYS A 131 -8.33 28.35 11.88
CA LYS A 131 -9.72 27.84 11.85
C LYS A 131 -9.76 26.53 11.06
N GLY A 132 -10.31 25.47 11.66
CA GLY A 132 -10.43 24.14 11.05
C GLY A 132 -9.35 23.14 11.46
N THR A 133 -8.31 23.58 12.20
CA THR A 133 -7.35 22.67 12.84
C THR A 133 -7.76 22.28 14.25
N GLY A 134 -7.14 21.25 14.80
CA GLY A 134 -7.27 20.86 16.20
C GLY A 134 -6.15 19.92 16.65
N LEU A 135 -6.35 19.30 17.80
CA LEU A 135 -5.54 18.21 18.34
C LEU A 135 -6.47 17.19 18.99
N LEU A 136 -6.21 15.93 18.69
CA LEU A 136 -6.93 14.78 19.21
C LEU A 136 -6.04 14.11 20.26
N GLY A 137 -6.34 14.36 21.54
CA GLY A 137 -5.71 13.68 22.65
C GLY A 137 -6.07 12.19 22.66
N LEU A 138 -5.05 11.35 22.64
CA LEU A 138 -5.10 9.89 22.65
C LEU A 138 -4.48 9.30 23.94
N GLY A 139 -4.21 10.15 24.94
CA GLY A 139 -3.82 9.74 26.29
C GLY A 139 -5.00 9.31 27.19
N PRO A 140 -4.71 8.80 28.40
CA PRO A 140 -5.72 8.31 29.35
C PRO A 140 -6.47 9.47 30.04
N THR A 141 -7.75 9.26 30.39
CA THR A 141 -8.60 10.28 31.06
C THR A 141 -7.98 10.92 32.31
N SER A 142 -7.07 10.24 33.01
CA SER A 142 -6.34 10.80 34.16
C SER A 142 -5.52 12.05 33.82
N GLY A 143 -5.03 12.17 32.58
CA GLY A 143 -4.28 13.33 32.06
C GLY A 143 -5.14 14.36 31.31
N SER A 144 -6.47 14.35 31.48
CA SER A 144 -7.38 15.30 30.83
C SER A 144 -7.70 16.51 31.74
N ASN A 145 -7.36 17.71 31.29
CA ASN A 145 -7.73 18.96 31.97
C ASN A 145 -9.22 19.30 31.76
N ILE A 146 -9.87 18.75 30.73
CA ILE A 146 -11.33 18.79 30.56
C ILE A 146 -11.99 17.93 31.66
N TYR A 147 -11.52 16.68 31.85
CA TYR A 147 -12.02 15.81 32.92
C TYR A 147 -11.79 16.42 34.31
N ALA A 148 -10.58 16.90 34.60
CA ALA A 148 -10.27 17.54 35.88
C ALA A 148 -11.13 18.79 36.17
N THR A 149 -11.63 19.48 35.12
CA THR A 149 -12.52 20.64 35.26
C THR A 149 -14.00 20.25 35.41
N LEU A 150 -14.48 19.26 34.65
CA LEU A 150 -15.89 18.83 34.66
C LEU A 150 -16.21 17.79 35.75
N ASN A 151 -15.20 17.04 36.22
CA ASN A 151 -15.26 15.98 37.24
C ASN A 151 -16.46 15.04 37.09
N THR A 152 -16.78 14.67 35.84
CA THR A 152 -17.93 13.86 35.44
C THR A 152 -17.62 13.10 34.15
N SER A 153 -18.37 12.03 33.87
CA SER A 153 -18.19 11.18 32.68
C SER A 153 -18.46 11.86 31.34
N ALA A 154 -19.00 13.09 31.33
CA ALA A 154 -19.05 13.95 30.14
C ALA A 154 -17.66 14.45 29.73
N GLY A 155 -16.73 14.59 30.69
CA GLY A 155 -15.38 15.09 30.47
C GLY A 155 -14.31 14.03 30.17
N TYR A 156 -14.65 12.74 30.10
CA TYR A 156 -13.68 11.68 29.77
C TYR A 156 -13.06 11.89 28.37
N ALA A 157 -11.83 11.39 28.19
CA ALA A 157 -11.11 11.43 26.93
C ALA A 157 -11.83 10.64 25.82
N VAL A 158 -11.52 10.95 24.55
CA VAL A 158 -12.22 10.40 23.37
C VAL A 158 -12.21 8.87 23.34
N LEU A 159 -11.07 8.26 23.65
CA LEU A 159 -10.90 6.81 23.60
C LEU A 159 -11.67 6.11 24.72
N ASP A 160 -11.64 6.64 25.95
CA ASP A 160 -12.47 6.15 27.04
C ASP A 160 -13.96 6.19 26.70
N ARG A 161 -14.42 7.27 26.05
CA ARG A 161 -15.80 7.39 25.58
C ARG A 161 -16.13 6.34 24.51
N ILE A 162 -15.17 5.98 23.65
CA ILE A 162 -15.29 4.91 22.64
C ILE A 162 -15.35 3.51 23.29
N PHE A 163 -14.46 3.21 24.24
CA PHE A 163 -14.43 1.92 24.93
C PHE A 163 -15.65 1.72 25.86
N LEU A 164 -16.15 2.80 26.49
CA LEU A 164 -17.31 2.74 27.39
C LEU A 164 -18.66 2.69 26.65
N GLN A 165 -18.79 3.26 25.46
CA GLN A 165 -20.04 3.14 24.68
C GLN A 165 -20.22 1.75 24.05
N ASN A 166 -19.13 1.01 23.82
CA ASN A 166 -19.17 -0.35 23.29
C ASN A 166 -18.11 -1.24 23.95
N THR A 167 -18.45 -1.89 25.07
CA THR A 167 -17.57 -2.82 25.80
C THR A 167 -17.28 -4.15 25.06
N SER A 168 -17.55 -4.20 23.75
CA SER A 168 -17.12 -5.27 22.84
C SER A 168 -16.01 -4.81 21.88
N THR A 169 -15.70 -3.51 21.82
CA THR A 169 -14.48 -2.97 21.21
C THR A 169 -13.31 -3.25 22.17
N PRO A 170 -12.22 -3.91 21.72
CA PRO A 170 -11.01 -4.06 22.52
C PRO A 170 -10.38 -2.73 22.94
N ASN A 171 -9.91 -2.63 24.18
CA ASN A 171 -9.33 -1.41 24.77
C ASN A 171 -7.91 -1.12 24.25
N TYR A 172 -7.72 -0.93 22.95
CA TYR A 172 -6.44 -0.47 22.39
C TYR A 172 -6.63 0.42 21.16
N LEU A 173 -5.59 1.20 20.85
CA LEU A 173 -5.39 1.80 19.53
C LEU A 173 -4.10 1.27 18.92
N THR A 174 -3.94 1.41 17.60
CA THR A 174 -2.68 1.12 16.90
C THR A 174 -2.25 2.31 16.06
N VAL A 175 -0.94 2.48 15.87
CA VAL A 175 -0.35 3.55 15.06
C VAL A 175 0.70 2.98 14.13
N LEU A 176 0.62 3.37 12.85
CA LEU A 176 1.65 3.16 11.84
C LEU A 176 2.00 4.53 11.23
N LEU A 177 3.27 4.94 11.27
CA LEU A 177 3.73 6.21 10.68
C LEU A 177 4.67 5.94 9.49
N GLY A 178 4.43 6.60 8.35
CA GLY A 178 5.32 6.54 7.18
C GLY A 178 6.21 7.78 7.03
N ARG A 179 7.06 7.80 5.99
CA ARG A 179 8.05 8.87 5.72
C ARG A 179 7.73 9.66 4.45
N THR A 180 8.03 10.95 4.48
CA THR A 180 7.89 11.88 3.35
C THR A 180 8.97 11.64 2.29
N GLN A 181 10.15 11.18 2.71
CA GLN A 181 11.29 10.85 1.84
C GLN A 181 11.54 9.32 1.72
N ASP A 182 10.53 8.47 1.93
CA ASP A 182 10.73 7.03 1.69
C ASP A 182 10.93 6.76 0.19
N PRO A 183 12.04 6.11 -0.24
CA PRO A 183 12.20 5.75 -1.64
C PRO A 183 11.52 4.42 -1.98
N THR A 184 11.06 3.65 -1.00
CA THR A 184 10.48 2.30 -1.18
C THR A 184 8.98 2.23 -0.96
N ASP A 185 8.44 2.93 0.05
CA ASP A 185 7.05 2.77 0.50
C ASP A 185 6.48 4.12 1.01
N VAL A 186 6.03 4.99 0.08
CA VAL A 186 5.47 6.31 0.44
C VAL A 186 4.00 6.19 0.79
N PHE A 187 3.74 5.85 2.06
CA PHE A 187 2.44 5.99 2.70
C PHE A 187 2.53 7.06 3.82
N PRO A 188 1.43 7.77 4.14
CA PRO A 188 1.47 8.81 5.18
C PRO A 188 1.38 8.23 6.60
N GLY A 189 0.66 7.11 6.78
CA GLY A 189 0.40 6.47 8.07
C GLY A 189 -1.09 6.23 8.32
N ASP A 190 -1.39 5.43 9.34
CA ASP A 190 -2.73 4.99 9.72
C ASP A 190 -2.86 4.89 11.25
N ILE A 191 -4.09 5.05 11.75
CA ILE A 191 -4.48 4.82 13.16
C ILE A 191 -5.76 3.97 13.23
N SER A 192 -5.81 2.98 14.12
CA SER A 192 -6.99 2.14 14.35
C SER A 192 -7.37 2.04 15.83
N ILE A 193 -8.61 1.64 16.14
CA ILE A 193 -9.16 1.51 17.50
C ILE A 193 -9.91 0.19 17.66
N GLY A 194 -9.33 -0.72 18.46
CA GLY A 194 -9.87 -2.04 18.77
C GLY A 194 -9.63 -3.14 17.74
N GLU A 195 -8.94 -2.82 16.64
CA GLU A 195 -8.55 -3.75 15.57
C GLU A 195 -7.10 -3.52 15.15
N LEU A 196 -6.44 -4.56 14.62
CA LEU A 196 -5.09 -4.45 14.06
C LEU A 196 -5.19 -4.16 12.56
N LEU A 197 -4.29 -3.33 12.03
CA LEU A 197 -4.13 -3.12 10.60
C LEU A 197 -3.75 -4.43 9.88
N ASP A 198 -4.26 -4.62 8.66
CA ASP A 198 -3.97 -5.80 7.85
C ASP A 198 -2.47 -5.97 7.58
N GLY A 199 -1.99 -7.22 7.65
CA GLY A 199 -0.57 -7.57 7.56
C GLY A 199 0.22 -7.46 8.87
N TYR A 200 -0.27 -6.73 9.87
CA TYR A 200 0.45 -6.46 11.12
C TYR A 200 0.04 -7.33 12.33
N SER A 201 -0.70 -8.43 12.09
CA SER A 201 -1.18 -9.34 13.14
C SER A 201 -0.07 -10.08 13.90
N ASN A 202 1.14 -10.13 13.36
CA ASN A 202 2.34 -10.64 14.03
C ASN A 202 2.71 -9.84 15.30
N VAL A 203 2.26 -8.59 15.45
CA VAL A 203 2.46 -7.81 16.70
C VAL A 203 1.87 -8.50 17.93
N GLU A 204 0.85 -9.36 17.78
CA GLU A 204 0.29 -10.13 18.91
C GLU A 204 1.32 -11.06 19.57
N SER A 205 2.36 -11.45 18.82
CA SER A 205 3.46 -12.30 19.31
C SER A 205 4.64 -11.54 19.94
N GLU A 206 4.67 -10.22 19.81
CA GLU A 206 5.73 -9.36 20.36
C GLU A 206 5.58 -9.17 21.89
N PRO A 207 6.66 -8.88 22.63
CA PRO A 207 6.60 -8.71 24.08
C PRO A 207 5.65 -7.58 24.50
N LYS A 208 4.76 -7.88 25.45
CA LYS A 208 3.94 -6.85 26.11
C LYS A 208 4.80 -6.07 27.09
N LEU A 209 4.96 -4.78 26.83
CA LEU A 209 5.74 -3.84 27.62
C LEU A 209 4.79 -3.15 28.60
N GLU A 210 4.77 -3.62 29.84
CA GLU A 210 3.95 -3.07 30.92
C GLU A 210 4.20 -1.56 31.08
N VAL A 211 3.13 -0.77 31.11
CA VAL A 211 3.23 0.69 31.33
C VAL A 211 3.51 0.96 32.80
N THR A 212 4.57 1.74 33.04
CA THR A 212 4.98 2.14 34.39
C THR A 212 3.97 3.11 35.01
N VAL A 213 3.55 2.80 36.24
CA VAL A 213 2.55 3.57 36.98
C VAL A 213 3.23 4.69 37.77
N VAL A 214 2.80 5.93 37.56
CA VAL A 214 3.27 7.11 38.31
C VAL A 214 2.63 7.17 39.71
N PRO A 215 3.27 7.82 40.70
CA PRO A 215 2.67 8.03 42.01
C PRO A 215 1.30 8.72 41.94
N VAL A 216 0.34 8.33 42.78
CA VAL A 216 -1.05 8.88 42.79
C VAL A 216 -1.13 10.42 42.93
N ARG A 217 -0.07 11.06 43.46
CA ARG A 217 0.04 12.53 43.55
C ARG A 217 0.43 13.23 42.23
N GLU A 218 0.87 12.45 41.25
CA GLU A 218 1.36 12.82 39.91
C GLU A 218 0.50 12.14 38.82
N SER A 219 -0.72 11.67 39.15
CA SER A 219 -1.55 10.88 38.22
C SER A 219 -2.06 11.66 37.00
N SER A 220 -1.93 12.99 36.99
CA SER A 220 -2.10 13.83 35.79
C SER A 220 -0.99 13.62 34.75
N ASP A 221 0.17 13.16 35.21
CA ASP A 221 1.43 13.07 34.46
C ASP A 221 1.69 11.61 34.05
N GLN A 222 0.62 10.79 34.02
CA GLN A 222 0.62 9.40 33.58
C GLN A 222 0.47 9.32 32.06
N HIS A 223 1.55 8.93 31.39
CA HIS A 223 1.57 8.68 29.95
C HIS A 223 1.65 7.18 29.64
N PHE A 224 1.68 6.83 28.36
CA PHE A 224 2.15 5.53 27.89
C PHE A 224 3.69 5.47 27.99
N GLN A 225 4.20 5.06 29.15
CA GLN A 225 5.62 5.05 29.48
C GLN A 225 6.16 3.67 29.90
N VAL A 226 7.17 3.16 29.19
CA VAL A 226 7.73 1.80 29.35
C VAL A 226 9.21 1.83 29.74
N LEU A 227 9.71 0.73 30.32
CA LEU A 227 11.12 0.61 30.69
C LEU A 227 11.98 0.13 29.51
N LEU A 228 12.97 0.92 29.12
CA LEU A 228 14.07 0.49 28.27
C LEU A 228 14.89 -0.61 28.96
N ASP A 229 15.44 -1.56 28.19
CA ASP A 229 16.32 -2.59 28.76
C ASP A 229 17.56 -1.99 29.42
N GLN A 230 18.15 -2.71 30.39
CA GLN A 230 19.47 -2.32 30.90
C GLN A 230 20.50 -2.47 29.77
N ASN A 231 21.23 -1.40 29.43
CA ASN A 231 22.06 -1.29 28.22
C ASN A 231 21.24 -1.31 26.91
N GLY A 232 19.94 -0.97 26.97
CA GLY A 232 18.98 -1.07 25.87
C GLY A 232 19.04 0.01 24.80
N LEU A 233 20.06 0.87 24.79
CA LEU A 233 20.35 1.76 23.66
C LEU A 233 21.76 1.46 23.15
N LEU A 234 21.88 1.10 21.87
CA LEU A 234 23.15 0.99 21.16
C LEU A 234 23.37 2.28 20.35
N GLY A 235 24.56 2.87 20.49
CA GLY A 235 24.99 4.01 19.70
C GLY A 235 25.64 3.63 18.36
N PRO A 236 26.13 4.60 17.57
CA PRO A 236 26.66 4.38 16.22
C PRO A 236 27.89 3.47 16.10
N ASP A 237 28.58 3.12 17.19
CA ASP A 237 29.64 2.11 17.21
C ASP A 237 29.16 0.72 17.68
N GLY A 238 27.84 0.52 17.72
CA GLY A 238 27.18 -0.68 18.23
C GLY A 238 27.37 -0.92 19.73
N GLN A 239 27.99 0.01 20.47
CA GLN A 239 28.22 -0.14 21.90
C GLN A 239 27.03 0.42 22.71
N PRO A 240 26.75 -0.14 23.90
CA PRO A 240 25.72 0.41 24.77
C PRO A 240 26.00 1.84 25.25
N VAL A 241 25.02 2.72 25.08
CA VAL A 241 24.99 4.05 25.70
C VAL A 241 24.63 3.90 27.18
N SER A 242 25.48 4.44 28.06
CA SER A 242 25.28 4.37 29.51
C SER A 242 24.26 5.41 29.98
N ILE A 243 23.03 4.96 30.26
CA ILE A 243 21.98 5.81 30.84
C ILE A 243 21.94 5.62 32.36
N THR A 244 21.79 6.72 33.10
CA THR A 244 21.36 6.73 34.50
C THR A 244 20.04 7.47 34.53
N THR A 245 19.01 6.85 35.11
CA THR A 245 17.68 7.45 35.21
C THR A 245 17.62 8.46 36.37
N GLU A 246 16.81 9.50 36.18
CA GLU A 246 16.50 10.55 37.14
C GLU A 246 15.10 10.37 37.76
N VAL A 247 14.40 9.28 37.41
CA VAL A 247 13.06 8.93 37.91
C VAL A 247 13.16 8.23 39.28
N ASP A 248 12.84 8.97 40.35
CA ASP A 248 12.97 8.54 41.76
C ASP A 248 12.32 7.17 42.09
N GLN A 249 11.23 6.81 41.41
CA GLN A 249 10.44 5.59 41.64
C GLN A 249 10.95 4.32 40.93
N THR A 250 12.01 4.40 40.11
CA THR A 250 12.53 3.22 39.40
C THR A 250 13.11 2.15 40.32
N SER A 251 12.86 0.88 40.01
CA SER A 251 13.45 -0.27 40.71
C SER A 251 14.88 -0.58 40.24
N ASN A 252 15.30 -0.04 39.08
CA ASN A 252 16.62 -0.26 38.48
C ASN A 252 17.17 1.05 37.90
N SER A 253 18.12 1.68 38.58
CA SER A 253 18.71 2.98 38.19
C SER A 253 19.57 2.97 36.90
N LYS A 254 19.54 1.87 36.15
CA LYS A 254 20.20 1.68 34.84
C LYS A 254 19.22 1.40 33.70
N GLN A 255 17.91 1.48 33.96
CA GLN A 255 16.87 1.42 32.94
C GLN A 255 16.24 2.80 32.84
N ALA A 256 15.99 3.25 31.62
CA ALA A 256 15.33 4.52 31.36
C ALA A 256 13.81 4.30 31.25
N THR A 257 13.02 5.20 31.82
CA THR A 257 11.58 5.26 31.60
C THR A 257 11.31 6.12 30.37
N ALA A 258 10.73 5.54 29.33
CA ALA A 258 10.50 6.17 28.05
C ALA A 258 9.00 6.36 27.78
N VAL A 259 8.54 7.60 27.67
CA VAL A 259 7.21 7.95 27.12
C VAL A 259 7.21 7.69 25.62
N VAL A 260 6.09 7.25 25.06
CA VAL A 260 5.92 7.05 23.61
C VAL A 260 4.81 7.97 23.09
N ASP A 261 5.18 8.88 22.19
CA ASP A 261 4.40 10.10 21.94
C ASP A 261 4.26 10.41 20.43
N THR A 262 3.06 10.28 19.90
CA THR A 262 2.75 10.69 18.51
C THR A 262 2.72 12.21 18.34
N GLY A 263 2.60 12.99 19.42
CA GLY A 263 2.57 14.46 19.39
C GLY A 263 3.95 15.12 19.26
N PHE A 264 5.04 14.40 19.56
CA PHE A 264 6.40 14.96 19.56
C PHE A 264 7.19 14.63 18.27
N SER A 265 7.57 15.65 17.49
CA SER A 265 8.24 15.51 16.19
C SER A 265 9.61 14.83 16.24
N MET A 266 10.47 15.27 17.17
CA MET A 266 11.82 14.76 17.38
C MET A 266 11.94 14.18 18.80
N SER A 267 12.33 12.91 18.91
CA SER A 267 12.55 12.25 20.20
C SER A 267 13.40 13.10 21.16
N GLN A 268 12.96 13.21 22.41
CA GLN A 268 13.65 13.97 23.46
C GLN A 268 14.35 13.01 24.41
N VAL A 269 15.67 13.14 24.57
CA VAL A 269 16.50 12.23 25.37
C VAL A 269 17.36 13.02 26.38
N PRO A 270 17.93 12.37 27.41
CA PRO A 270 18.92 13.02 28.28
C PRO A 270 20.09 13.53 27.45
N LYS A 271 20.67 14.70 27.79
CA LYS A 271 21.78 15.26 26.99
C LYS A 271 22.96 14.31 26.82
N SER A 272 23.26 13.49 27.83
CA SER A 272 24.28 12.43 27.76
C SER A 272 24.02 11.38 26.67
N VAL A 273 22.76 11.14 26.31
CA VAL A 273 22.36 10.24 25.22
C VAL A 273 22.55 10.92 23.87
N ALA A 274 22.00 12.12 23.67
CA ALA A 274 22.16 12.87 22.43
C ALA A 274 23.65 13.11 22.11
N ASP A 275 24.45 13.48 23.12
CA ASP A 275 25.89 13.66 23.00
C ASP A 275 26.59 12.32 22.65
N ALA A 276 26.15 11.19 23.20
CA ALA A 276 26.71 9.87 22.87
C ALA A 276 26.37 9.38 21.44
N ILE A 277 25.23 9.82 20.89
CA ILE A 277 24.84 9.55 19.49
C ILE A 277 25.64 10.44 18.54
N TYR A 278 25.57 11.77 18.70
CA TYR A 278 25.98 12.71 17.65
C TYR A 278 27.41 13.26 17.75
N SER A 279 27.98 13.41 18.96
CA SER A 279 29.24 14.17 19.17
C SER A 279 30.52 13.57 18.55
N ARG A 280 30.42 12.39 17.91
CA ARG A 280 31.55 11.65 17.35
C ARG A 280 31.63 11.69 15.83
N PHE A 281 30.59 12.10 15.13
CA PHE A 281 30.65 12.32 13.67
C PHE A 281 31.56 13.50 13.34
N SER A 282 32.14 13.52 12.14
CA SER A 282 32.99 14.62 11.72
C SER A 282 32.14 15.84 11.41
N GLY A 283 32.51 17.04 11.88
CA GLY A 283 31.75 18.26 11.61
C GLY A 283 30.34 18.33 12.23
N ALA A 284 29.98 17.40 13.12
CA ALA A 284 28.76 17.48 13.93
C ALA A 284 28.93 18.47 15.09
N GLU A 285 27.90 19.28 15.34
CA GLU A 285 27.95 20.42 16.26
C GLU A 285 26.65 20.53 17.07
N TYR A 286 26.73 20.95 18.34
CA TYR A 286 25.56 21.34 19.12
C TYR A 286 25.40 22.86 18.96
N HIS A 287 24.42 23.28 18.18
CA HIS A 287 24.31 24.62 17.61
C HIS A 287 22.90 25.21 17.78
N ASN A 288 22.79 26.54 17.93
CA ASN A 288 21.51 27.22 18.03
C ASN A 288 20.95 27.55 16.63
N VAL A 289 20.01 26.74 16.15
CA VAL A 289 19.35 26.93 14.85
C VAL A 289 18.13 27.84 15.02
N THR A 290 18.10 28.93 14.25
CA THR A 290 16.99 29.91 14.26
C THR A 290 15.66 29.22 13.99
N GLY A 291 14.72 29.31 14.94
CA GLY A 291 13.40 28.67 14.88
C GLY A 291 13.29 27.32 15.60
N LEU A 292 14.42 26.66 15.91
CA LEU A 292 14.45 25.37 16.60
C LEU A 292 15.13 25.43 17.98
N GLY A 293 16.04 26.38 18.20
CA GLY A 293 16.83 26.50 19.43
C GLY A 293 18.13 25.70 19.38
N GLU A 294 18.68 25.37 20.55
CA GLU A 294 19.90 24.55 20.64
C GLU A 294 19.61 23.10 20.24
N VAL A 295 20.21 22.64 19.15
CA VAL A 295 20.05 21.30 18.58
C VAL A 295 21.40 20.72 18.16
N TRP A 296 21.55 19.40 18.25
CA TRP A 296 22.58 18.68 17.50
C TRP A 296 22.30 18.76 16.00
N ILE A 297 23.29 19.23 15.24
CA ILE A 297 23.37 19.12 13.79
C ILE A 297 24.52 18.20 13.41
N VAL A 298 24.34 17.46 12.33
CA VAL A 298 25.28 16.47 11.79
C VAL A 298 25.34 16.69 10.28
N PRO A 299 26.49 16.57 9.59
CA PRO A 299 26.50 16.63 8.14
C PRO A 299 25.49 15.64 7.53
N CYS A 300 24.73 16.07 6.52
CA CYS A 300 23.66 15.24 5.94
C CYS A 300 24.19 13.94 5.28
N ASP A 301 25.50 13.86 5.05
CA ASP A 301 26.23 12.75 4.46
C ASP A 301 26.79 11.71 5.46
N GLU A 302 26.52 11.86 6.76
CA GLU A 302 26.91 10.93 7.84
C GLU A 302 25.75 9.97 8.23
N GLU A 303 25.98 8.65 8.24
CA GLU A 303 24.94 7.63 8.39
C GLU A 303 24.76 7.23 9.87
N VAL A 304 23.74 7.79 10.53
CA VAL A 304 23.57 7.65 11.99
C VAL A 304 22.78 6.39 12.35
N ASN A 305 23.51 5.30 12.60
CA ASN A 305 22.94 4.03 13.06
C ASN A 305 22.70 4.02 14.59
N ILE A 306 21.47 3.71 15.05
CA ILE A 306 21.14 3.53 16.47
C ILE A 306 20.09 2.41 16.66
N THR A 307 20.06 1.78 17.83
CA THR A 307 19.12 0.67 18.12
C THR A 307 18.61 0.72 19.55
N PHE A 308 17.29 0.71 19.73
CA PHE A 308 16.62 0.61 21.03
C PHE A 308 16.26 -0.85 21.35
N LYS A 309 16.15 -1.21 22.62
CA LYS A 309 15.80 -2.57 23.07
C LYS A 309 14.81 -2.56 24.23
N PHE A 310 13.77 -3.37 24.09
CA PHE A 310 12.71 -3.56 25.07
C PHE A 310 12.40 -5.05 25.19
N SER A 311 12.50 -5.60 26.40
CA SER A 311 12.27 -7.02 26.69
C SER A 311 13.17 -7.97 25.87
N GLY A 312 14.39 -7.51 25.52
CA GLY A 312 15.36 -8.21 24.70
C GLY A 312 15.21 -8.02 23.18
N ASN A 313 14.03 -7.63 22.70
CA ASN A 313 13.79 -7.37 21.27
C ASN A 313 14.44 -6.05 20.86
N SER A 314 14.89 -5.96 19.61
CA SER A 314 15.75 -4.88 19.12
C SER A 314 15.11 -4.14 17.95
N TYR A 315 14.94 -2.83 18.13
CA TYR A 315 14.23 -1.94 17.22
C TYR A 315 15.24 -0.97 16.62
N TYR A 316 15.41 -1.04 15.31
CA TYR A 316 16.45 -0.34 14.56
C TYR A 316 15.86 0.95 14.01
N ILE A 317 16.57 2.07 14.20
CA ILE A 317 16.12 3.35 13.67
C ILE A 317 16.72 3.54 12.29
N HIS A 318 15.86 3.76 11.30
CA HIS A 318 16.23 4.08 9.94
C HIS A 318 17.16 5.31 9.92
N PRO A 319 18.25 5.35 9.13
CA PRO A 319 19.18 6.49 9.17
C PRO A 319 18.53 7.85 8.86
N LEU A 320 17.51 7.88 7.98
CA LEU A 320 16.69 9.07 7.71
C LEU A 320 15.82 9.51 8.92
N ASP A 321 15.52 8.61 9.85
CA ASP A 321 14.85 8.93 11.12
C ASP A 321 15.83 9.31 12.23
N ALA A 322 17.12 8.97 12.11
CA ALA A 322 18.15 9.42 13.02
C ALA A 322 18.64 10.85 12.73
N THR A 323 18.54 11.31 11.46
CA THR A 323 18.80 12.69 11.04
C THR A 323 17.75 13.25 10.06
N MET A 324 17.01 14.26 10.51
CA MET A 324 15.97 14.96 9.76
C MET A 324 16.54 16.01 8.80
N ASP A 325 15.93 16.14 7.62
CA ASP A 325 16.24 17.24 6.69
C ASP A 325 15.57 18.54 7.14
N ALA A 326 16.36 19.61 7.33
CA ALA A 326 15.82 20.91 7.70
C ALA A 326 14.95 21.52 6.59
N SER A 327 15.26 21.24 5.31
CA SER A 327 14.57 21.82 4.16
C SER A 327 13.13 21.34 4.00
N LEU A 328 12.79 20.14 4.48
CA LEU A 328 11.40 19.64 4.58
C LEU A 328 10.51 20.58 5.40
N THR A 329 11.09 21.24 6.42
CA THR A 329 10.40 22.20 7.29
C THR A 329 10.49 23.66 6.78
N GLY A 330 11.09 23.87 5.61
CA GLY A 330 11.35 25.19 5.03
C GLY A 330 12.58 25.91 5.59
N ILE A 331 13.41 25.24 6.41
CA ILE A 331 14.63 25.82 7.00
C ILE A 331 15.82 25.47 6.11
N THR A 332 16.27 26.41 5.28
CA THR A 332 17.25 26.15 4.20
C THR A 332 18.71 26.40 4.56
N ASP A 333 19.01 27.03 5.70
CA ASP A 333 20.34 27.53 6.06
C ASP A 333 21.00 26.77 7.24
N VAL A 334 20.75 25.46 7.37
CA VAL A 334 21.39 24.64 8.41
C VAL A 334 22.78 24.18 7.94
N VAL A 335 23.80 24.86 8.42
CA VAL A 335 25.22 24.56 8.17
C VAL A 335 26.02 24.54 9.47
N ASN A 336 27.09 23.74 9.50
CA ASN A 336 28.05 23.74 10.61
C ASN A 336 29.03 24.93 10.52
N SER A 337 29.92 25.09 11.51
CA SER A 337 30.91 26.19 11.55
C SER A 337 31.90 26.23 10.38
N GLN A 338 31.97 25.18 9.57
CA GLN A 338 32.79 25.09 8.36
C GLN A 338 32.01 25.44 7.07
N GLY A 339 30.69 25.63 7.16
CA GLY A 339 29.81 25.90 6.03
C GLY A 339 29.30 24.66 5.29
N GLN A 340 29.45 23.45 5.86
CA GLN A 340 28.92 22.21 5.29
C GLN A 340 27.43 22.05 5.65
N SER A 341 26.63 21.69 4.64
CA SER A 341 25.19 21.39 4.79
C SER A 341 24.98 20.32 5.87
N SER A 342 24.14 20.61 6.85
CA SER A 342 23.93 19.77 8.01
C SER A 342 22.45 19.50 8.26
N CYS A 343 22.15 18.25 8.60
CA CYS A 343 20.85 17.75 8.97
C CYS A 343 20.69 17.80 10.50
N ILE A 344 19.45 17.83 10.97
CA ILE A 344 19.13 17.97 12.39
C ILE A 344 19.08 16.57 13.00
N GLY A 345 19.77 16.32 14.11
CA GLY A 345 19.65 15.05 14.83
C GLY A 345 18.22 14.87 15.37
N SER A 346 17.59 13.72 15.15
CA SER A 346 16.20 13.52 15.59
C SER A 346 16.05 13.14 17.07
N PHE A 347 17.15 12.92 17.80
CA PHE A 347 17.17 12.50 19.21
C PHE A 347 17.83 13.58 20.08
N GLN A 348 17.10 14.68 20.30
CA GLN A 348 17.63 15.91 20.88
C GLN A 348 17.65 15.92 22.42
N PRO A 349 18.52 16.72 23.07
CA PRO A 349 18.44 16.95 24.51
C PRO A 349 17.09 17.53 24.93
N ILE A 350 16.49 16.97 25.98
CA ILE A 350 15.32 17.54 26.66
C ILE A 350 15.62 18.99 27.04
N SER A 351 14.86 19.93 26.47
CA SER A 351 15.03 21.38 26.65
C SER A 351 14.18 21.98 27.78
N PHE A 352 13.27 21.19 28.36
CA PHE A 352 12.34 21.56 29.42
C PHE A 352 12.46 20.58 30.59
N THR A 353 12.72 21.06 31.81
CA THR A 353 12.84 20.20 33.00
C THR A 353 11.48 20.04 33.70
N PRO A 354 10.89 18.83 33.79
CA PRO A 354 9.68 18.58 34.57
C PRO A 354 9.92 18.76 36.08
N SER A 355 8.92 19.21 36.83
CA SER A 355 8.99 19.35 38.28
C SER A 355 8.48 18.09 38.98
N GLY A 356 9.37 17.11 39.16
CA GLY A 356 8.99 15.74 39.56
C GLY A 356 9.07 14.86 38.31
N GLN A 357 10.19 14.18 38.13
CA GLN A 357 10.55 13.56 36.86
C GLN A 357 9.95 12.15 36.78
N THR A 358 8.85 11.99 36.05
CA THR A 358 8.13 10.71 35.88
C THR A 358 8.71 9.83 34.76
N TYR A 359 9.52 10.42 33.87
CA TYR A 359 10.20 9.77 32.76
C TYR A 359 11.58 10.37 32.47
N ASP A 360 12.43 9.63 31.75
CA ASP A 360 13.79 10.03 31.34
C ASP A 360 13.87 10.49 29.89
N MET A 361 12.94 10.07 29.03
CA MET A 361 12.91 10.37 27.60
C MET A 361 11.51 10.29 27.01
N ILE A 362 11.31 10.96 25.88
CA ILE A 362 10.14 10.87 25.01
C ILE A 362 10.60 10.32 23.66
N LEU A 363 10.06 9.17 23.28
CA LEU A 363 10.27 8.56 21.97
C LEU A 363 9.15 9.03 21.05
N GLY A 364 9.49 10.00 20.20
CA GLY A 364 8.56 10.71 19.34
C GLY A 364 8.32 10.02 18.00
N MET A 365 7.82 10.78 17.03
CA MET A 365 7.59 10.33 15.64
C MET A 365 8.84 9.67 15.01
N SER A 366 10.05 10.15 15.35
CA SER A 366 11.33 9.59 14.88
C SER A 366 11.61 8.17 15.39
N PHE A 367 11.05 7.78 16.53
CA PHE A 367 11.02 6.38 16.95
C PHE A 367 9.84 5.65 16.30
N LEU A 368 8.65 6.25 16.35
CA LEU A 368 7.38 5.62 15.94
C LEU A 368 7.27 5.28 14.44
N ARG A 369 8.05 5.88 13.54
CA ARG A 369 8.16 5.43 12.14
C ARG A 369 8.88 4.09 11.95
N ASN A 370 9.59 3.64 12.97
CA ASN A 370 10.37 2.39 12.96
C ASN A 370 9.65 1.22 13.62
N VAL A 371 8.42 1.45 14.11
CA VAL A 371 7.58 0.43 14.73
C VAL A 371 6.11 0.59 14.32
N TYR A 372 5.40 -0.53 14.19
CA TYR A 372 3.95 -0.54 14.33
C TYR A 372 3.64 -0.70 15.82
N ALA A 373 2.95 0.29 16.39
CA ALA A 373 2.80 0.42 17.83
C ALA A 373 1.34 0.20 18.27
N VAL A 374 1.12 -0.75 19.16
CA VAL A 374 -0.17 -0.99 19.82
C VAL A 374 -0.13 -0.38 21.23
N PHE A 375 -1.07 0.50 21.53
CA PHE A 375 -1.23 1.11 22.85
C PHE A 375 -2.48 0.53 23.51
N ASN A 376 -2.30 -0.43 24.43
CA ASN A 376 -3.41 -1.05 25.15
C ASN A 376 -3.71 -0.31 26.46
N PHE A 377 -4.94 0.15 26.60
CA PHE A 377 -5.40 0.98 27.70
C PHE A 377 -5.62 0.20 28.99
N GLY A 378 -5.93 -1.10 28.93
CA GLY A 378 -6.15 -1.92 30.12
C GLY A 378 -7.10 -1.27 31.14
N ASP A 379 -6.54 -0.96 32.32
CA ASP A 379 -7.19 -0.27 33.44
C ASP A 379 -7.23 1.27 33.38
N PHE A 380 -6.58 1.92 32.40
CA PHE A 380 -6.66 3.38 32.23
C PHE A 380 -8.06 3.89 31.86
N VAL A 381 -8.91 3.04 31.29
CA VAL A 381 -10.28 3.41 30.89
C VAL A 381 -11.13 3.70 32.12
N ALA A 382 -11.71 4.89 32.25
CA ALA A 382 -12.51 5.28 33.42
C ALA A 382 -13.70 4.33 33.73
N ASP A 383 -14.09 4.26 35.01
CA ASP A 383 -15.34 3.67 35.57
C ASP A 383 -15.97 2.46 34.83
N GLY A 384 -15.14 1.45 34.54
CA GLY A 384 -15.58 0.23 33.86
C GLY A 384 -16.46 -0.68 34.72
N ASN A 385 -17.74 -0.81 34.38
CA ASN A 385 -18.66 -1.76 35.01
C ASN A 385 -18.36 -3.24 34.69
N ASP A 386 -17.44 -3.53 33.76
CA ASP A 386 -16.88 -4.86 33.55
C ASP A 386 -15.39 -4.89 33.92
N THR A 387 -15.10 -5.45 35.10
CA THR A 387 -13.75 -5.67 35.61
C THR A 387 -13.20 -7.07 35.29
N THR A 388 -13.87 -7.85 34.42
CA THR A 388 -13.46 -9.23 34.09
C THR A 388 -12.59 -9.34 32.85
N ASN A 389 -12.52 -8.29 32.03
CA ASN A 389 -11.77 -8.24 30.77
C ASN A 389 -10.63 -7.21 30.75
N ARG A 390 -10.32 -6.59 31.89
CA ARG A 390 -9.24 -5.60 32.02
C ARG A 390 -8.04 -6.19 32.74
N GLY A 391 -6.86 -5.79 32.29
CA GLY A 391 -5.57 -6.07 32.92
C GLY A 391 -4.69 -4.82 32.79
N ASP A 392 -3.45 -4.93 33.22
CA ASP A 392 -2.51 -3.81 33.23
C ASP A 392 -2.30 -3.20 31.83
N PRO A 393 -2.23 -1.86 31.69
CA PRO A 393 -1.93 -1.21 30.41
C PRO A 393 -0.54 -1.59 29.90
N TYR A 394 -0.40 -1.75 28.58
CA TYR A 394 0.86 -2.17 27.96
C TYR A 394 1.02 -1.61 26.54
N LEU A 395 2.28 -1.53 26.08
CA LEU A 395 2.62 -1.33 24.67
C LEU A 395 3.05 -2.66 24.03
N GLN A 396 2.84 -2.82 22.73
CA GLN A 396 3.55 -3.80 21.90
C GLN A 396 4.11 -3.06 20.67
N PHE A 397 5.32 -3.42 20.25
CA PHE A 397 5.96 -2.88 19.06
C PHE A 397 6.34 -4.03 18.14
N LEU A 398 5.97 -3.91 16.87
CA LEU A 398 6.57 -4.71 15.79
C LEU A 398 7.54 -3.81 15.03
N SER A 399 8.78 -4.24 14.79
CA SER A 399 9.74 -3.44 13.99
C SER A 399 9.28 -3.34 12.54
N THR A 400 9.13 -2.11 12.02
CA THR A 400 8.91 -1.85 10.58
C THR A 400 10.22 -1.71 9.81
N THR A 401 11.33 -1.52 10.52
CA THR A 401 12.69 -1.46 9.97
C THR A 401 13.43 -2.75 10.32
N ASP A 402 13.86 -3.50 9.29
CA ASP A 402 14.43 -4.85 9.43
C ASP A 402 15.97 -4.83 9.44
N PRO A 403 16.64 -5.41 10.46
CA PRO A 403 18.10 -5.44 10.56
C PRO A 403 18.79 -6.46 9.66
N THR A 404 18.08 -7.50 9.19
CA THR A 404 18.56 -8.47 8.20
C THR A 404 18.50 -7.90 6.79
N GLU A 405 17.57 -6.97 6.55
CA GLU A 405 17.48 -6.13 5.35
C GLU A 405 18.15 -4.74 5.52
N GLY A 406 19.13 -4.61 6.43
CA GLY A 406 19.90 -3.36 6.64
C GLY A 406 20.68 -2.82 5.43
N MET A 407 20.70 -3.55 4.30
CA MET A 407 21.14 -3.04 2.99
C MET A 407 20.15 -2.02 2.40
N PHE A 408 18.85 -2.17 2.69
CA PHE A 408 17.79 -1.31 2.16
C PHE A 408 17.74 0.03 2.90
N SER A 409 17.72 0.03 4.23
CA SER A 409 17.75 1.28 5.00
C SER A 409 19.02 2.12 4.74
N HIS A 410 20.14 1.45 4.48
CA HIS A 410 21.35 2.05 3.96
C HIS A 410 21.19 2.56 2.51
N SER A 411 20.64 1.76 1.58
CA SER A 411 20.43 2.22 0.19
C SER A 411 19.49 3.41 0.09
N ASP A 412 18.54 3.50 1.02
CA ASP A 412 17.54 4.57 1.07
C ASP A 412 18.16 5.85 1.61
N PHE A 413 19.04 5.74 2.61
CA PHE A 413 19.92 6.84 3.01
C PHE A 413 20.85 7.28 1.87
N VAL A 414 21.49 6.35 1.16
CA VAL A 414 22.36 6.65 0.00
C VAL A 414 21.57 7.32 -1.12
N ALA A 415 20.34 6.90 -1.41
CA ALA A 415 19.48 7.51 -2.41
C ALA A 415 19.07 8.94 -2.03
N VAL A 416 18.55 9.14 -0.81
CA VAL A 416 17.97 10.41 -0.36
C VAL A 416 19.05 11.43 0.04
N ARG A 417 20.10 11.01 0.77
CA ARG A 417 21.18 11.90 1.23
C ARG A 417 22.31 12.05 0.23
N LEU A 418 22.80 10.93 -0.29
CA LEU A 418 24.01 10.89 -1.13
C LEU A 418 23.71 10.87 -2.63
N LYS A 419 22.43 10.93 -3.02
CA LYS A 419 21.97 10.95 -4.42
C LYS A 419 22.47 9.76 -5.23
N GLY A 420 22.49 8.59 -4.59
CA GLY A 420 22.93 7.31 -5.18
C GLY A 420 24.43 7.03 -5.11
N ASN A 421 25.26 7.99 -4.69
CA ASN A 421 26.71 7.81 -4.59
C ASN A 421 27.12 7.45 -3.16
N ASP A 422 27.21 6.15 -2.86
CA ASP A 422 27.64 5.67 -1.54
C ASP A 422 29.05 6.18 -1.17
N THR A 423 29.11 6.92 -0.05
CA THR A 423 30.34 7.35 0.62
C THR A 423 30.42 6.88 2.07
N THR A 424 29.44 6.09 2.56
CA THR A 424 29.35 5.77 4.00
C THR A 424 30.46 4.81 4.45
N GLY A 425 30.96 3.97 3.54
CA GLY A 425 32.19 3.19 3.74
C GLY A 425 33.48 4.01 3.99
N GLY A 426 33.44 5.33 3.82
CA GLY A 426 34.51 6.26 4.20
C GLY A 426 34.32 6.96 5.56
N GLN A 427 33.15 6.83 6.19
CA GLN A 427 32.84 7.46 7.47
C GLN A 427 33.68 6.85 8.60
N SER A 428 33.99 7.67 9.61
CA SER A 428 34.65 7.18 10.82
C SER A 428 34.26 7.99 12.04
N LEU A 429 33.73 7.30 13.05
CA LEU A 429 33.45 7.91 14.35
C LEU A 429 34.76 8.30 15.02
N ASN A 430 34.88 9.57 15.38
CA ASN A 430 35.96 10.05 16.21
C ASN A 430 36.06 9.20 17.49
N SER A 431 37.31 8.98 17.94
CA SER A 431 37.58 8.43 19.27
C SER A 431 36.72 9.17 20.30
N PRO A 432 35.99 8.47 21.20
CA PRO A 432 35.16 9.13 22.19
C PRO A 432 35.95 10.23 22.88
N THR A 433 35.52 11.49 22.70
CA THR A 433 36.16 12.60 23.39
C THR A 433 36.05 12.29 24.87
N SER A 434 37.18 12.19 25.57
CA SER A 434 37.19 11.99 27.01
C SER A 434 36.58 13.23 27.62
N SER A 435 35.26 13.19 27.85
CA SER A 435 34.43 14.39 27.92
C SER A 435 34.91 15.27 29.07
N GLY A 436 35.56 16.37 28.70
CA GLY A 436 36.12 17.31 29.64
C GLY A 436 34.98 17.89 30.45
N SER A 437 34.84 17.42 31.69
CA SER A 437 33.81 17.89 32.62
C SER A 437 33.78 19.42 32.62
N GLY A 438 32.69 20.02 32.11
CA GLY A 438 32.49 21.46 32.09
C GLY A 438 32.79 22.01 33.49
N GLY A 439 33.71 22.97 33.56
CA GLY A 439 34.71 23.07 34.65
C GLY A 439 34.23 23.19 36.09
N GLY A 440 33.71 22.09 36.66
CA GLY A 440 33.58 21.89 38.10
C GLY A 440 34.83 21.21 38.67
N LEU A 441 35.47 21.82 39.65
CA LEU A 441 36.56 21.14 40.37
C LEU A 441 36.02 19.87 41.08
N PRO A 442 36.85 18.85 41.40
CA PRO A 442 36.37 17.63 42.05
C PRO A 442 35.58 17.96 43.33
N LYS A 443 34.53 17.19 43.67
CA LYS A 443 33.73 17.47 44.88
C LYS A 443 34.57 17.52 46.17
N ALA A 444 35.68 16.77 46.25
CA ALA A 444 36.67 16.88 47.34
C ALA A 444 37.41 18.23 47.36
N VAL A 445 37.64 18.86 46.21
CA VAL A 445 38.19 20.22 46.07
C VAL A 445 37.09 21.28 46.28
N TYR A 446 35.82 21.03 45.95
CA TYR A 446 34.74 21.87 46.46
C TYR A 446 34.62 21.78 47.98
N PHE A 447 34.80 20.62 48.62
CA PHE A 447 34.91 20.55 50.08
C PHE A 447 36.20 21.20 50.59
N GLY A 448 37.32 21.12 49.87
CA GLY A 448 38.58 21.80 50.21
C GLY A 448 38.51 23.33 50.07
N ILE A 449 37.80 23.84 49.07
CA ILE A 449 37.58 25.27 48.82
C ILE A 449 36.40 25.79 49.66
N ALA A 450 35.36 25.00 49.94
CA ALA A 450 34.28 25.38 50.85
C ALA A 450 34.73 25.32 52.31
N ALA A 451 35.45 24.29 52.76
CA ALA A 451 36.12 24.32 54.07
C ALA A 451 37.28 25.32 54.08
N GLY A 452 37.89 25.61 52.93
CA GLY A 452 38.88 26.67 52.76
C GLY A 452 38.29 28.08 52.83
N ALA A 453 37.08 28.31 52.34
CA ALA A 453 36.40 29.61 52.29
C ALA A 453 35.42 29.81 53.47
N LEU A 454 34.88 28.75 54.06
CA LEU A 454 34.33 28.77 55.41
C LEU A 454 35.44 28.86 56.45
N GLY A 455 36.62 28.28 56.19
CA GLY A 455 37.80 28.39 57.04
C GLY A 455 38.44 29.77 56.98
N LEU A 456 38.66 30.30 55.77
CA LEU A 456 39.10 31.68 55.52
C LEU A 456 38.00 32.68 55.90
N GLY A 457 36.73 32.34 55.72
CA GLY A 457 35.57 33.12 56.13
C GLY A 457 35.40 33.17 57.64
N LEU A 458 35.64 32.06 58.36
CA LEU A 458 35.81 32.07 59.81
C LEU A 458 37.04 32.88 60.17
N LEU A 459 38.19 32.70 59.52
CA LEU A 459 39.40 33.48 59.80
C LEU A 459 39.19 34.98 59.58
N LEU A 460 38.41 35.39 58.57
CA LEU A 460 38.09 36.78 58.28
C LEU A 460 37.00 37.33 59.20
N MET A 461 35.98 36.55 59.56
CA MET A 461 35.01 36.94 60.60
C MET A 461 35.63 36.96 62.00
N VAL A 462 36.56 36.06 62.30
CA VAL A 462 37.32 36.00 63.56
C VAL A 462 38.36 37.12 63.59
N CYS A 463 39.02 37.45 62.48
CA CYS A 463 39.86 38.65 62.36
C CYS A 463 39.02 39.93 62.46
N ALA A 464 37.84 40.01 61.82
CA ALA A 464 36.94 41.17 61.95
C ALA A 464 36.41 41.31 63.38
N PHE A 465 36.03 40.19 64.02
CA PHE A 465 35.62 40.14 65.43
C PHE A 465 36.78 40.53 66.36
N PHE A 466 38.00 40.04 66.14
CA PHE A 466 39.17 40.44 66.91
C PHE A 466 39.63 41.87 66.59
N MET A 467 39.39 42.42 65.40
CA MET A 467 39.64 43.84 65.10
C MET A 467 38.62 44.76 65.78
N ASN A 468 37.33 44.43 65.71
CA ASN A 468 36.29 45.17 66.44
C ASN A 468 36.45 45.03 67.96
N ARG A 469 36.85 43.86 68.46
CA ARG A 469 37.11 43.64 69.90
C ARG A 469 38.45 44.24 70.34
N ARG A 470 39.47 44.34 69.47
CA ARG A 470 40.67 45.18 69.73
C ARG A 470 40.36 46.68 69.81
N ARG A 471 39.23 47.16 69.26
CA ARG A 471 38.71 48.51 69.51
C ARG A 471 37.94 48.65 70.83
N LYS A 472 37.65 47.58 71.58
CA LYS A 472 37.01 47.64 72.91
C LYS A 472 37.68 46.73 73.94
N GLN A 473 38.54 47.37 74.75
CA GLN A 473 39.07 46.96 76.05
C GLN A 473 40.20 45.91 76.05
N SER A 474 41.37 46.38 76.48
CA SER A 474 42.51 45.58 76.91
C SER A 474 42.37 45.14 78.38
N LYS A 475 42.40 43.83 78.65
CA LYS A 475 42.99 43.15 79.84
C LYS A 475 42.59 41.66 79.86
N PRO A 476 43.55 40.69 79.90
CA PRO A 476 43.27 39.26 80.05
C PRO A 476 43.59 38.73 81.47
N SER A 477 42.91 37.66 81.92
CA SER A 477 43.46 36.75 82.95
C SER A 477 42.82 35.34 82.98
N TYR A 478 43.63 34.35 82.58
CA TYR A 478 43.82 32.96 83.04
C TYR A 478 42.72 31.91 83.42
N ARG A 479 43.19 30.65 83.25
CA ARG A 479 42.71 29.26 83.55
C ARG A 479 42.65 28.94 85.07
N PRO A 480 42.10 27.80 85.61
CA PRO A 480 42.28 26.38 85.17
C PRO A 480 41.08 25.37 85.34
N ILE A 481 40.98 24.27 84.56
CA ILE A 481 41.50 22.86 84.67
C ILE A 481 40.94 21.96 85.81
N SER A 482 40.11 20.97 85.42
CA SER A 482 40.01 19.57 85.92
C SER A 482 38.84 18.87 85.18
N SER A 483 38.60 17.55 85.18
CA SER A 483 39.39 16.35 84.83
C SER A 483 38.57 15.11 85.24
N SER A 484 38.16 14.22 84.32
CA SER A 484 37.91 12.79 84.61
C SER A 484 37.56 11.96 83.35
N SER A 485 37.99 10.70 83.35
CA SER A 485 37.52 9.57 82.52
C SER A 485 37.01 8.47 83.49
N PRO A 486 36.30 7.40 83.05
CA PRO A 486 36.91 6.23 82.39
C PRO A 486 35.94 5.53 81.37
N PRO A 487 36.09 4.24 80.99
CA PRO A 487 37.08 3.73 80.03
C PRO A 487 36.44 2.94 78.84
N VAL A 488 37.26 2.17 78.11
CA VAL A 488 36.97 1.45 76.84
C VAL A 488 37.29 -0.06 76.99
N ASP A 489 36.61 -0.95 76.23
CA ASP A 489 37.13 -2.23 75.67
C ASP A 489 35.98 -3.10 75.06
N MET A 490 36.15 -4.05 74.12
CA MET A 490 37.22 -4.34 73.13
C MET A 490 36.61 -5.11 71.91
N GLN A 491 37.42 -5.75 71.04
CA GLN A 491 37.08 -6.11 69.64
C GLN A 491 36.76 -7.61 69.32
N LEU A 492 36.16 -7.81 68.12
CA LEU A 492 36.43 -8.84 67.08
C LEU A 492 35.82 -10.28 67.09
N ASN A 493 35.34 -10.65 65.88
CA ASN A 493 35.48 -11.93 65.12
C ASN A 493 34.29 -12.92 64.86
N ALA A 494 34.24 -13.34 63.57
CA ALA A 494 33.92 -14.67 63.00
C ALA A 494 32.46 -15.15 62.69
N ALA A 495 32.17 -15.26 61.38
CA ALA A 495 31.58 -16.38 60.59
C ALA A 495 30.29 -17.16 60.99
N SER A 496 29.51 -17.53 59.94
CA SER A 496 28.24 -18.30 59.93
C SER A 496 28.47 -19.85 59.98
N PRO A 497 27.43 -20.76 60.08
CA PRO A 497 26.37 -20.96 59.06
C PRO A 497 24.96 -21.37 59.66
N PRO A 498 24.06 -22.25 59.11
CA PRO A 498 22.63 -21.87 58.95
C PRO A 498 21.52 -22.86 59.41
N ARG A 499 20.23 -22.42 59.40
CA ARG A 499 18.98 -23.11 58.89
C ARG A 499 17.66 -22.87 59.69
N TYR A 500 16.62 -22.43 58.95
CA TYR A 500 15.16 -22.73 59.00
C TYR A 500 14.30 -22.70 60.30
N SER A 501 13.22 -21.89 60.28
CA SER A 501 11.81 -22.28 60.60
C SER A 501 10.79 -21.28 59.99
N VAL A 502 9.51 -21.67 59.82
CA VAL A 502 8.45 -21.03 58.98
C VAL A 502 7.04 -21.47 59.47
N PRO A 503 5.87 -20.87 59.16
CA PRO A 503 5.40 -19.45 59.07
C PRO A 503 4.37 -19.11 60.20
N PRO A 504 3.44 -18.11 60.07
CA PRO A 504 2.09 -18.39 59.53
C PRO A 504 1.45 -17.24 58.69
N GLN A 505 0.18 -17.42 58.27
CA GLN A 505 -0.59 -16.60 57.31
C GLN A 505 -1.46 -15.49 57.95
N TYR A 506 -2.00 -14.57 57.12
CA TYR A 506 -2.97 -13.51 57.46
C TYR A 506 -4.39 -13.80 56.93
N ASN A 507 -5.43 -13.21 57.56
CA ASN A 507 -6.82 -13.14 57.05
C ASN A 507 -7.71 -12.20 57.91
N TYR A 508 -8.48 -11.27 57.29
CA TYR A 508 -9.77 -10.64 57.72
C TYR A 508 -9.89 -9.94 59.13
N ALA A 509 -10.72 -8.91 59.41
CA ALA A 509 -11.63 -8.04 58.63
C ALA A 509 -12.01 -6.71 59.37
N SER A 510 -12.45 -5.69 58.61
CA SER A 510 -13.51 -4.66 58.86
C SER A 510 -13.81 -4.03 60.25
N SER A 511 -13.87 -2.68 60.32
CA SER A 511 -15.11 -1.87 60.62
C SER A 511 -14.93 -0.33 60.75
N GLU A 512 -15.78 0.45 60.06
CA GLU A 512 -16.46 1.78 60.32
C GLU A 512 -16.19 2.67 61.59
N PRO A 513 -16.71 3.95 61.71
CA PRO A 513 -17.03 5.05 60.73
C PRO A 513 -16.84 6.55 61.26
N TYR A 514 -17.44 7.55 60.56
CA TYR A 514 -18.07 8.84 61.02
C TYR A 514 -17.40 10.27 60.87
N HIS A 515 -18.11 11.19 60.15
CA HIS A 515 -18.41 12.67 60.31
C HIS A 515 -17.38 13.73 60.87
N ASP A 516 -17.43 15.06 60.64
CA ASP A 516 -18.46 15.99 60.09
C ASP A 516 -17.93 17.36 59.50
N GLN A 517 -18.82 18.31 59.12
CA GLN A 517 -18.60 19.62 58.41
C GLN A 517 -18.00 20.84 59.20
N PRO A 518 -17.68 21.95 58.48
CA PRO A 518 -18.13 23.31 58.88
C PRO A 518 -18.60 24.26 57.72
N GLN A 519 -19.02 25.51 58.04
CA GLN A 519 -19.69 26.49 57.13
C GLN A 519 -18.93 27.84 56.91
N MET A 520 -19.04 28.40 55.68
CA MET A 520 -19.38 29.79 55.21
C MET A 520 -19.25 31.05 56.13
N PRO A 521 -19.29 32.32 55.62
CA PRO A 521 -19.00 32.90 54.28
C PRO A 521 -18.25 34.30 54.28
N ALA A 522 -18.02 34.90 53.10
CA ALA A 522 -18.53 36.26 52.68
C ALA A 522 -17.59 37.25 51.90
N GLN A 523 -17.89 37.42 50.60
CA GLN A 523 -17.89 38.65 49.76
C GLN A 523 -16.64 39.52 49.46
N ALA A 524 -16.71 40.19 48.29
CA ALA A 524 -15.68 41.08 47.71
C ALA A 524 -16.30 42.18 46.81
N GLN A 525 -15.52 43.22 46.48
CA GLN A 525 -15.76 44.29 45.48
C GLN A 525 -14.38 44.88 45.06
N MET A 526 -14.15 45.63 43.97
CA MET A 526 -14.75 45.81 42.62
C MET A 526 -14.00 47.01 41.97
N TYR A 527 -13.55 46.95 40.69
CA TYR A 527 -13.65 48.02 39.65
C TYR A 527 -12.81 47.77 38.37
N ASP A 528 -13.12 48.56 37.33
CA ASP A 528 -12.73 48.52 35.90
C ASP A 528 -11.63 49.55 35.51
N PRO A 529 -10.87 49.35 34.40
CA PRO A 529 -10.16 50.45 33.72
C PRO A 529 -10.13 50.46 32.17
N GLN A 530 -10.41 51.64 31.60
CA GLN A 530 -10.04 52.15 30.26
C GLN A 530 -9.89 53.70 30.35
N PRO A 531 -9.27 54.46 29.41
CA PRO A 531 -8.43 54.09 28.25
C PRO A 531 -7.11 54.94 28.03
N GLY A 532 -6.14 54.40 27.27
CA GLY A 532 -5.52 55.07 26.10
C GLY A 532 -4.26 56.00 26.17
N THR A 533 -3.57 56.03 25.02
CA THR A 533 -2.80 57.15 24.36
C THR A 533 -1.24 57.28 24.46
N TYR A 534 -0.65 57.71 23.32
CA TYR A 534 0.74 58.19 23.02
C TYR A 534 1.94 57.20 23.12
N GLY A 535 3.04 57.34 22.34
CA GLY A 535 3.29 58.16 21.13
C GLY A 535 4.78 58.35 20.71
N HIS A 536 5.07 58.21 19.40
CA HIS A 536 6.22 58.71 18.58
C HIS A 536 7.71 58.63 19.02
N MET A 537 8.57 58.11 18.11
CA MET A 537 9.75 58.74 17.45
C MET A 537 10.45 57.66 16.57
N SER A 538 10.55 57.74 15.23
CA SER A 538 11.38 58.59 14.32
C SER A 538 12.90 58.36 14.43
N SER A 539 13.67 58.18 13.34
CA SER A 539 13.39 58.24 11.89
C SER A 539 14.09 57.08 11.11
N THR A 540 14.64 57.10 9.87
CA THR A 540 15.19 58.16 8.98
C THR A 540 14.93 57.86 7.48
N GLN A 541 15.95 57.77 6.61
CA GLN A 541 15.92 57.80 5.11
C GLN A 541 17.08 56.91 4.58
N TYR A 542 17.19 56.46 3.31
CA TYR A 542 16.97 57.07 1.98
C TYR A 542 16.19 56.12 1.02
N TYR A 543 15.21 56.56 0.21
CA TYR A 543 15.31 57.06 -1.20
C TYR A 543 16.04 56.09 -2.16
N HIS A 544 15.58 55.69 -3.37
CA HIS A 544 14.45 55.98 -4.32
C HIS A 544 14.30 54.71 -5.24
N ASN A 545 13.35 54.46 -6.19
CA ASN A 545 12.12 55.08 -6.75
C ASN A 545 11.25 53.95 -7.41
N THR A 546 9.92 54.01 -7.50
CA THR A 546 9.05 54.43 -8.65
C THR A 546 9.56 54.13 -10.08
N TRP A 547 8.77 53.69 -11.07
CA TRP A 547 7.31 53.74 -11.35
C TRP A 547 6.75 52.34 -11.74
N GLY A 548 5.43 52.05 -11.79
CA GLY A 548 4.25 52.84 -11.40
C GLY A 548 3.06 52.77 -12.39
N SER A 549 1.99 52.04 -12.06
CA SER A 549 0.64 52.15 -12.66
C SER A 549 -0.42 51.52 -11.72
N ARG A 550 -1.69 51.93 -11.80
CA ARG A 550 -2.76 51.60 -10.82
C ARG A 550 -4.03 50.99 -11.44
N PRO A 551 -4.80 50.19 -10.69
CA PRO A 551 -6.07 49.59 -11.13
C PRO A 551 -7.30 50.48 -10.89
N ILE A 552 -8.42 50.13 -11.54
CA ILE A 552 -9.79 50.63 -11.24
C ILE A 552 -10.76 49.44 -11.27
N HIS A 553 -11.80 49.48 -10.43
CA HIS A 553 -12.75 48.38 -10.16
C HIS A 553 -14.22 48.80 -10.48
N PRO A 554 -15.28 48.01 -10.22
CA PRO A 554 -16.26 47.63 -11.25
C PRO A 554 -17.64 48.33 -11.16
N SER A 555 -18.53 48.01 -12.11
CA SER A 555 -19.99 48.21 -11.98
C SER A 555 -20.80 47.27 -12.90
N THR A 556 -22.12 47.24 -12.72
CA THR A 556 -23.08 46.22 -13.22
C THR A 556 -24.13 46.80 -14.18
N PHE A 557 -24.87 45.97 -14.95
CA PHE A 557 -26.36 45.85 -14.91
C PHE A 557 -27.01 44.96 -16.03
N SER A 558 -27.84 44.01 -15.57
CA SER A 558 -29.17 43.50 -16.05
C SER A 558 -29.73 43.57 -17.51
N SER A 559 -30.66 42.62 -17.76
CA SER A 559 -31.96 42.71 -18.48
C SER A 559 -32.12 42.43 -20.01
N THR A 560 -32.50 41.18 -20.30
CA THR A 560 -33.73 40.70 -21.03
C THR A 560 -34.37 41.45 -22.22
N VAL A 561 -34.79 40.66 -23.24
CA VAL A 561 -36.18 40.48 -23.82
C VAL A 561 -36.35 40.45 -25.37
N GLU A 562 -37.14 39.45 -25.83
CA GLU A 562 -37.91 39.22 -27.09
C GLU A 562 -37.35 39.23 -28.54
N LYS A 563 -37.43 38.03 -29.16
CA LYS A 563 -38.14 37.65 -30.41
C LYS A 563 -38.39 38.68 -31.55
N GLN A 564 -38.00 38.27 -32.76
CA GLN A 564 -38.82 38.34 -34.00
C GLN A 564 -38.51 37.12 -34.92
N GLY A 565 -39.25 36.90 -36.02
CA GLY A 565 -38.95 35.82 -36.98
C GLY A 565 -39.93 35.67 -38.17
N SER A 566 -39.79 34.55 -38.91
CA SER A 566 -40.66 34.02 -39.98
C SER A 566 -40.65 34.63 -41.40
N ALA A 567 -39.94 33.95 -42.32
CA ALA A 567 -40.30 33.68 -43.74
C ALA A 567 -39.37 32.55 -44.24
N ILE A 568 -39.75 31.40 -44.82
CA ILE A 568 -40.79 30.95 -45.77
C ILE A 568 -40.50 31.31 -47.24
N THR A 569 -39.73 30.42 -47.90
CA THR A 569 -39.82 29.93 -49.32
C THR A 569 -38.71 28.88 -49.51
N GLY A 570 -38.83 27.78 -50.28
CA GLY A 570 -39.96 27.21 -51.03
C GLY A 570 -39.50 26.54 -52.34
N HIS A 571 -39.96 25.30 -52.60
CA HIS A 571 -39.79 24.52 -53.85
C HIS A 571 -38.38 23.98 -54.21
N THR A 572 -38.16 22.85 -54.93
CA THR A 572 -38.87 21.56 -55.22
C THR A 572 -37.79 20.61 -55.80
N THR A 573 -37.75 19.28 -55.59
CA THR A 573 -38.23 18.25 -56.55
C THR A 573 -37.90 16.81 -56.07
N LEU A 574 -38.75 15.87 -56.52
CA LEU A 574 -38.79 14.40 -56.42
C LEU A 574 -37.47 13.67 -56.87
N LEU A 575 -37.28 12.33 -56.76
CA LEU A 575 -38.22 11.18 -56.72
C LEU A 575 -37.60 9.90 -56.08
N PHE A 576 -38.44 8.89 -55.82
CA PHE A 576 -38.13 7.54 -55.27
C PHE A 576 -37.42 6.58 -56.25
N LEU A 577 -36.71 5.57 -55.70
CA LEU A 577 -36.66 4.11 -56.03
C LEU A 577 -35.33 3.48 -55.52
N GLY A 578 -35.20 2.17 -55.18
CA GLY A 578 -36.23 1.13 -55.17
C GLY A 578 -35.82 -0.37 -55.09
N PHE A 579 -34.72 -0.80 -54.43
CA PHE A 579 -34.36 -2.23 -54.16
C PHE A 579 -34.08 -3.12 -55.44
N PRO A 580 -33.79 -4.47 -55.40
CA PRO A 580 -33.17 -5.39 -54.38
C PRO A 580 -32.15 -6.45 -54.95
N PHE A 581 -31.61 -7.34 -54.07
CA PHE A 581 -31.04 -8.71 -54.31
C PHE A 581 -29.75 -8.89 -55.19
N SER A 582 -29.06 -10.05 -55.26
CA SER A 582 -28.56 -11.01 -54.22
C SER A 582 -27.59 -12.09 -54.80
N SER A 583 -26.86 -12.78 -53.91
CA SER A 583 -26.51 -14.23 -53.92
C SER A 583 -25.58 -14.91 -54.98
N THR A 584 -24.58 -15.63 -54.45
CA THR A 584 -24.02 -16.96 -54.85
C THR A 584 -23.17 -17.16 -56.13
N THR A 585 -21.88 -17.41 -55.89
CA THR A 585 -21.08 -18.63 -56.22
C THR A 585 -21.12 -19.25 -57.63
N ALA A 586 -19.95 -19.32 -58.28
CA ALA A 586 -19.62 -20.32 -59.32
C ALA A 586 -18.13 -20.71 -59.30
N ILE A 587 -17.80 -21.90 -59.83
CA ILE A 587 -16.46 -22.52 -59.84
C ILE A 587 -15.95 -22.62 -61.28
N THR A 588 -14.64 -22.40 -61.53
CA THR A 588 -13.81 -23.17 -62.50
C THR A 588 -12.35 -22.73 -62.45
N GLY A 589 -11.43 -23.59 -62.87
CA GLY A 589 -10.00 -23.25 -63.00
C GLY A 589 -9.22 -24.25 -63.86
N SER A 590 -8.19 -23.77 -64.56
CA SER A 590 -7.23 -24.58 -65.34
C SER A 590 -6.01 -23.75 -65.78
N MET A 591 -4.83 -24.05 -65.20
CA MET A 591 -3.65 -24.68 -65.86
C MET A 591 -3.47 -24.58 -67.41
N PRO A 592 -2.25 -24.82 -67.98
CA PRO A 592 -0.89 -24.98 -67.37
C PRO A 592 0.28 -24.37 -68.22
N VAL A 593 1.54 -24.77 -67.91
CA VAL A 593 2.76 -24.84 -68.79
C VAL A 593 3.56 -23.55 -69.07
N SER A 594 4.91 -23.51 -69.13
CA SER A 594 6.03 -24.19 -68.41
C SER A 594 7.38 -23.51 -68.77
N ASP A 595 8.50 -24.13 -68.36
CA ASP A 595 9.89 -24.01 -68.86
C ASP A 595 10.75 -22.80 -68.38
N VAL A 596 12.04 -22.98 -67.98
CA VAL A 596 12.84 -24.22 -67.84
C VAL A 596 13.92 -24.12 -66.73
N ALA A 597 14.52 -25.26 -66.38
CA ALA A 597 15.52 -25.47 -65.31
C ALA A 597 16.94 -24.92 -65.66
N SER A 598 18.05 -25.10 -64.91
CA SER A 598 18.43 -26.17 -63.96
C SER A 598 19.73 -25.95 -63.17
N LYS A 599 19.86 -26.59 -61.98
CA LYS A 599 21.05 -27.32 -61.42
C LYS A 599 22.40 -26.58 -61.24
N SER A 600 23.34 -26.95 -60.36
CA SER A 600 23.45 -27.96 -59.26
C SER A 600 24.71 -27.62 -58.42
N LEU A 601 24.91 -28.16 -57.21
CA LEU A 601 25.81 -29.30 -56.87
C LEU A 601 25.78 -29.50 -55.33
N PHE A 602 25.69 -30.72 -54.77
CA PHE A 602 26.80 -31.59 -54.25
C PHE A 602 27.76 -30.91 -53.24
N ASP A 603 28.32 -31.59 -52.21
CA ASP A 603 28.04 -32.87 -51.51
C ASP A 603 29.08 -33.03 -50.37
N MET A 604 28.67 -33.36 -49.14
CA MET A 604 29.57 -33.77 -48.03
C MET A 604 28.84 -34.65 -47.01
N GLY A 605 29.53 -35.68 -46.49
CA GLY A 605 29.06 -36.52 -45.38
C GLY A 605 30.12 -37.50 -44.86
N LYS A 606 29.71 -38.40 -43.94
CA LYS A 606 30.51 -39.44 -43.22
C LYS A 606 31.46 -38.91 -42.13
N GLU A 607 31.78 -39.63 -41.04
CA GLU A 607 31.34 -40.92 -40.43
C GLU A 607 31.42 -40.73 -38.87
N GLU A 608 31.25 -41.61 -37.86
CA GLU A 608 31.19 -43.07 -37.57
C GLU A 608 30.28 -43.28 -36.32
N ARG A 609 29.79 -44.46 -35.86
CA ARG A 609 29.41 -45.78 -36.44
C ARG A 609 28.50 -46.55 -35.45
N ASN A 610 27.66 -47.42 -36.01
CA ASN A 610 27.14 -48.74 -35.58
C ASN A 610 26.94 -49.11 -34.07
N GLU A 611 25.67 -49.33 -33.72
CA GLU A 611 25.06 -50.60 -33.24
C GLU A 611 25.81 -51.58 -32.31
N GLU A 612 25.29 -51.76 -31.08
CA GLU A 612 24.69 -52.99 -30.47
C GLU A 612 24.57 -52.78 -28.94
N ARG A 613 23.75 -53.44 -28.10
CA ARG A 613 22.42 -54.11 -28.08
C ARG A 613 22.39 -54.91 -26.75
N GLU A 614 21.21 -55.19 -26.21
CA GLU A 614 20.90 -56.06 -25.03
C GLU A 614 21.05 -55.48 -23.60
N GLY A 615 20.08 -55.85 -22.76
CA GLY A 615 20.05 -55.60 -21.31
C GLY A 615 19.19 -54.39 -20.84
N LEU A 616 18.26 -54.53 -19.89
CA LEU A 616 17.67 -55.74 -19.30
C LEU A 616 16.32 -55.38 -18.63
N LEU A 617 15.27 -56.21 -18.80
CA LEU A 617 13.98 -55.99 -18.15
C LEU A 617 13.98 -56.39 -16.67
N SER A 618 13.40 -55.54 -15.81
CA SER A 618 12.66 -55.99 -14.63
C SER A 618 11.39 -55.15 -14.48
N GLY A 619 10.23 -55.81 -14.35
CA GLY A 619 8.91 -55.19 -14.54
C GLY A 619 7.92 -56.21 -15.07
N SER A 620 7.41 -57.07 -14.19
CA SER A 620 6.60 -58.23 -14.58
C SER A 620 5.11 -57.92 -14.72
N GLN A 621 4.55 -58.19 -15.91
CA GLN A 621 3.11 -58.21 -16.23
C GLN A 621 2.45 -56.80 -16.26
N SER A 622 1.48 -56.49 -17.13
CA SER A 622 0.65 -57.36 -17.99
C SER A 622 0.15 -56.67 -19.27
N SER A 623 -0.44 -57.49 -20.18
CA SER A 623 -1.30 -57.12 -21.34
C SER A 623 -0.72 -56.27 -22.49
N GLN A 624 -0.72 -56.88 -23.69
CA GLN A 624 -0.58 -56.21 -24.98
C GLN A 624 -1.87 -55.50 -25.41
N SER A 625 -1.77 -54.63 -26.41
CA SER A 625 -2.88 -54.32 -27.32
C SER A 625 -2.58 -54.85 -28.74
N GLN A 626 -3.58 -54.78 -29.63
CA GLN A 626 -3.61 -55.27 -31.01
C GLN A 626 -3.60 -56.80 -31.25
N CYS A 627 -4.43 -57.19 -32.22
CA CYS A 627 -4.36 -58.43 -32.98
C CYS A 627 -5.10 -58.19 -34.30
N GLU A 628 -4.47 -58.47 -35.45
CA GLU A 628 -5.17 -58.71 -36.71
C GLU A 628 -4.39 -59.71 -37.57
N LYS A 629 -5.11 -60.75 -38.02
CA LYS A 629 -4.91 -61.57 -39.24
C LYS A 629 -3.57 -62.34 -39.40
N GLY A 630 -3.60 -63.61 -39.80
CA GLY A 630 -4.75 -64.49 -40.08
C GLY A 630 -4.31 -65.79 -40.77
N GLU A 631 -5.27 -66.71 -40.96
CA GLU A 631 -5.20 -67.90 -41.86
C GLU A 631 -4.13 -68.98 -41.52
N ASP A 632 -4.35 -70.30 -41.71
CA ASP A 632 -5.55 -71.06 -42.09
C ASP A 632 -5.48 -72.52 -41.55
N ALA A 633 -6.56 -73.31 -41.71
CA ALA A 633 -6.66 -74.77 -41.90
C ALA A 633 -7.66 -75.56 -41.01
N LEU A 634 -8.58 -76.26 -41.70
CA LEU A 634 -9.20 -77.57 -41.40
C LEU A 634 -10.08 -77.77 -40.13
N HIS A 635 -11.40 -77.83 -40.39
CA HIS A 635 -12.44 -78.75 -39.84
C HIS A 635 -12.30 -79.37 -38.42
N PRO A 636 -13.37 -79.30 -37.60
CA PRO A 636 -14.57 -80.12 -37.87
C PRO A 636 -15.94 -79.43 -37.68
N ALA A 637 -16.99 -80.09 -38.17
CA ALA A 637 -18.34 -79.55 -38.28
C ALA A 637 -19.07 -79.30 -36.94
N TRP A 638 -19.86 -78.22 -36.88
CA TRP A 638 -20.66 -77.83 -35.70
C TRP A 638 -22.08 -78.39 -35.74
N SER A 639 -22.62 -78.70 -34.55
CA SER A 639 -23.97 -79.26 -34.39
C SER A 639 -25.09 -78.23 -34.58
N ARG A 640 -26.29 -78.73 -34.92
CA ARG A 640 -27.47 -77.95 -35.34
C ARG A 640 -27.84 -76.79 -34.40
N ASN A 641 -27.61 -76.93 -33.10
CA ASN A 641 -27.92 -75.88 -32.11
C ASN A 641 -27.04 -74.63 -32.29
N ARG A 642 -25.81 -74.77 -32.79
CA ARG A 642 -24.90 -73.64 -33.02
C ARG A 642 -25.27 -72.88 -34.30
N ILE A 643 -25.85 -73.54 -35.30
CA ILE A 643 -26.43 -72.89 -36.49
C ILE A 643 -27.63 -72.01 -36.09
N VAL A 644 -28.52 -72.53 -35.23
CA VAL A 644 -29.65 -71.74 -34.69
C VAL A 644 -29.15 -70.55 -33.86
N GLY A 645 -28.11 -70.75 -33.03
CA GLY A 645 -27.48 -69.66 -32.28
C GLY A 645 -26.89 -68.56 -33.17
N VAL A 646 -26.13 -68.92 -34.20
CA VAL A 646 -25.55 -67.94 -35.14
C VAL A 646 -26.63 -67.21 -35.93
N ALA A 647 -27.67 -67.91 -36.39
CA ALA A 647 -28.81 -67.28 -37.08
C ALA A 647 -29.57 -66.31 -36.16
N ALA A 648 -29.82 -66.68 -34.91
CA ALA A 648 -30.42 -65.81 -33.91
C ALA A 648 -29.55 -64.56 -33.64
N SER A 649 -28.23 -64.72 -33.50
CA SER A 649 -27.30 -63.60 -33.34
C SER A 649 -27.24 -62.69 -34.57
N PHE A 650 -27.33 -63.24 -35.79
CA PHE A 650 -27.37 -62.43 -37.01
C PHE A 650 -28.68 -61.64 -37.14
N ILE A 651 -29.82 -62.25 -36.79
CA ILE A 651 -31.12 -61.57 -36.73
C ILE A 651 -31.09 -60.49 -35.64
N LEU A 652 -30.51 -60.77 -34.46
CA LEU A 652 -30.34 -59.79 -33.40
C LEU A 652 -29.41 -58.65 -33.82
N LEU A 653 -28.33 -58.92 -34.56
CA LEU A 653 -27.43 -57.90 -35.12
C LEU A 653 -28.11 -57.06 -36.21
N LEU A 654 -29.01 -57.63 -37.01
CA LEU A 654 -29.79 -56.89 -38.01
C LEU A 654 -30.90 -56.04 -37.35
N ILE A 655 -31.53 -56.54 -36.29
CA ILE A 655 -32.51 -55.78 -35.49
C ILE A 655 -31.79 -54.66 -34.73
N CYS A 656 -30.70 -54.94 -34.01
CA CYS A 656 -29.90 -53.92 -33.33
C CYS A 656 -29.24 -52.96 -34.32
N GLY A 657 -28.83 -53.41 -35.51
CA GLY A 657 -28.25 -52.57 -36.55
C GLY A 657 -29.27 -51.63 -37.19
N THR A 658 -30.50 -52.08 -37.41
CA THR A 658 -31.60 -51.21 -37.86
C THR A 658 -32.06 -50.26 -36.76
N PHE A 659 -32.16 -50.71 -35.50
CA PHE A 659 -32.43 -49.81 -34.36
C PHE A 659 -31.32 -48.76 -34.16
N ALA A 660 -30.05 -49.17 -34.27
CA ALA A 660 -28.91 -48.26 -34.19
C ALA A 660 -28.91 -47.26 -35.35
N ARG A 661 -29.27 -47.67 -36.57
CA ARG A 661 -29.41 -46.74 -37.71
C ARG A 661 -30.59 -45.77 -37.53
N SER A 662 -31.70 -46.23 -36.95
CA SER A 662 -32.80 -45.34 -36.54
C SER A 662 -32.39 -44.33 -35.47
N LEU A 663 -31.63 -44.74 -34.44
CA LEU A 663 -31.12 -43.82 -33.39
C LEU A 663 -29.97 -42.92 -33.87
N ALA A 664 -29.17 -43.36 -34.86
CA ALA A 664 -28.08 -42.58 -35.44
C ALA A 664 -28.57 -41.55 -36.45
N CYS A 665 -29.65 -41.84 -37.19
CA CYS A 665 -30.26 -40.90 -38.13
C CYS A 665 -31.39 -40.05 -37.51
N SER A 666 -31.82 -40.32 -36.27
CA SER A 666 -32.68 -39.41 -35.50
C SER A 666 -31.90 -38.36 -34.71
N ARG A 667 -30.59 -38.24 -34.95
CA ARG A 667 -29.72 -37.21 -34.41
C ARG A 667 -29.19 -36.37 -35.57
N GLY A 668 -29.78 -35.20 -35.75
CA GLY A 668 -29.06 -34.10 -36.40
C GLY A 668 -27.80 -33.75 -35.61
N PRO A 669 -26.97 -32.79 -36.09
CA PRO A 669 -25.87 -32.28 -35.28
C PRO A 669 -26.43 -31.89 -33.90
N TYR A 670 -25.79 -32.37 -32.84
CA TYR A 670 -26.18 -32.00 -31.49
C TYR A 670 -26.00 -30.49 -31.37
N SER A 671 -27.12 -29.76 -31.35
CA SER A 671 -27.14 -28.42 -30.80
C SER A 671 -26.62 -28.54 -29.38
N HIS A 672 -25.44 -27.99 -29.14
CA HIS A 672 -24.95 -27.79 -27.79
C HIS A 672 -26.03 -27.00 -27.03
N PRO A 673 -26.17 -27.18 -25.71
CA PRO A 673 -26.88 -26.21 -24.91
C PRO A 673 -26.03 -24.93 -24.90
N ASN A 674 -26.12 -24.14 -25.96
CA ASN A 674 -25.60 -22.79 -25.98
C ASN A 674 -26.13 -22.11 -24.71
N LEU A 675 -25.26 -21.79 -23.77
CA LEU A 675 -25.60 -20.79 -22.76
C LEU A 675 -25.68 -19.46 -23.51
N HIS A 676 -26.86 -19.17 -24.06
CA HIS A 676 -27.19 -17.85 -24.54
C HIS A 676 -27.30 -16.93 -23.32
N PHE A 677 -26.17 -16.31 -22.98
CA PHE A 677 -26.09 -15.28 -21.96
C PHE A 677 -26.85 -14.05 -22.44
N HIS A 678 -28.16 -14.04 -22.19
CA HIS A 678 -28.98 -12.86 -22.41
C HIS A 678 -28.64 -11.83 -21.33
N GLY A 679 -28.03 -10.69 -21.71
CA GLY A 679 -27.56 -9.66 -20.78
C GLY A 679 -28.64 -9.03 -19.87
N GLU A 680 -29.92 -9.27 -20.18
CA GLU A 680 -31.07 -8.89 -19.34
C GLU A 680 -31.37 -9.90 -18.20
N GLU A 681 -30.67 -11.03 -18.09
CA GLU A 681 -30.89 -12.00 -17.01
C GLU A 681 -30.49 -11.43 -15.64
N VAL A 682 -31.49 -11.06 -14.85
CA VAL A 682 -31.32 -10.62 -13.47
C VAL A 682 -31.15 -11.81 -12.53
N ARG A 683 -30.07 -11.79 -11.74
CA ARG A 683 -29.74 -12.77 -10.70
C ARG A 683 -29.84 -12.10 -9.33
N SER A 684 -30.06 -12.88 -8.27
CA SER A 684 -30.21 -12.35 -6.92
C SER A 684 -29.21 -13.01 -5.97
N ASN A 685 -28.47 -12.21 -5.20
CA ASN A 685 -27.51 -12.72 -4.22
C ASN A 685 -28.17 -13.13 -2.87
N GLY A 686 -29.51 -13.12 -2.84
CA GLY A 686 -30.33 -13.34 -1.65
C GLY A 686 -30.69 -12.07 -0.86
N THR A 687 -30.10 -10.91 -1.21
CA THR A 687 -30.38 -9.61 -0.57
C THR A 687 -30.71 -8.51 -1.58
N HIS A 688 -30.02 -8.52 -2.71
CA HIS A 688 -30.17 -7.57 -3.82
C HIS A 688 -30.14 -8.31 -5.14
N ASP A 689 -30.82 -7.73 -6.12
CA ASP A 689 -30.77 -8.17 -7.50
C ASP A 689 -29.57 -7.54 -8.22
N PHE A 690 -29.05 -8.22 -9.24
CA PHE A 690 -27.86 -7.93 -10.03
C PHE A 690 -28.14 -8.25 -11.50
N LYS A 691 -27.70 -7.39 -12.41
CA LYS A 691 -27.48 -7.75 -13.83
C LYS A 691 -26.16 -8.54 -13.91
N ARG A 692 -25.86 -9.20 -15.03
CA ARG A 692 -24.56 -9.89 -15.17
C ARG A 692 -23.42 -8.87 -15.16
N THR A 693 -22.41 -9.09 -14.33
CA THR A 693 -21.27 -8.18 -14.13
C THR A 693 -19.94 -8.89 -14.37
N VAL A 694 -19.01 -8.20 -15.02
CA VAL A 694 -17.62 -8.58 -15.25
C VAL A 694 -16.72 -7.61 -14.52
N LEU A 695 -15.75 -8.17 -13.79
CA LEU A 695 -14.72 -7.42 -13.07
C LEU A 695 -13.36 -7.85 -13.65
N ILE A 696 -12.70 -6.97 -14.39
CA ILE A 696 -11.38 -7.21 -14.98
C ILE A 696 -10.31 -6.37 -14.30
N ILE A 697 -9.25 -7.01 -13.84
CA ILE A 697 -8.13 -6.41 -13.12
C ILE A 697 -6.85 -6.72 -13.89
N SER A 698 -6.10 -5.71 -14.34
CA SER A 698 -4.71 -5.89 -14.77
C SER A 698 -3.80 -5.67 -13.57
N ILE A 699 -2.91 -6.64 -13.32
CA ILE A 699 -1.79 -6.51 -12.39
C ILE A 699 -0.53 -6.46 -13.25
N ASP A 700 0.03 -5.26 -13.37
CA ASP A 700 1.10 -4.93 -14.31
C ASP A 700 2.37 -5.76 -14.03
N GLY A 701 3.07 -6.16 -15.09
CA GLY A 701 4.32 -6.91 -15.00
C GLY A 701 4.20 -8.30 -14.37
N LEU A 702 2.99 -8.82 -14.08
CA LEU A 702 2.79 -10.14 -13.47
C LEU A 702 3.00 -11.27 -14.50
N ARG A 703 4.29 -11.55 -14.69
CA ARG A 703 4.86 -12.60 -15.53
C ARG A 703 4.27 -13.99 -15.19
N ALA A 704 4.01 -14.79 -16.22
CA ALA A 704 3.25 -16.02 -16.13
C ALA A 704 3.77 -17.06 -15.12
N ASP A 705 5.10 -17.19 -14.98
CA ASP A 705 5.74 -18.15 -14.07
C ASP A 705 5.76 -17.69 -12.60
N TYR A 706 5.38 -16.44 -12.32
CA TYR A 706 5.21 -15.97 -10.94
C TYR A 706 4.07 -16.67 -10.20
N LEU A 707 3.08 -17.21 -10.94
CA LEU A 707 2.03 -18.09 -10.39
C LEU A 707 2.59 -19.39 -9.78
N ASP A 708 3.73 -19.87 -10.28
CA ASP A 708 4.33 -21.14 -9.86
C ASP A 708 5.54 -20.95 -8.92
N ARG A 709 5.85 -19.71 -8.49
CA ARG A 709 6.90 -19.38 -7.49
C ARG A 709 6.52 -19.79 -6.05
N GLY A 710 5.25 -20.09 -5.77
CA GLY A 710 4.76 -20.37 -4.42
C GLY A 710 4.50 -19.12 -3.55
N LEU A 711 4.56 -17.92 -4.14
CA LEU A 711 4.29 -16.63 -3.49
C LEU A 711 2.89 -16.07 -3.78
N THR A 712 2.15 -16.75 -4.65
CA THR A 712 0.81 -16.37 -5.14
C THR A 712 -0.24 -17.47 -4.86
N PRO A 713 -0.34 -17.97 -3.61
CA PRO A 713 -1.23 -19.09 -3.27
C PRO A 713 -2.71 -18.80 -3.56
N HIS A 714 -3.16 -17.56 -3.43
CA HIS A 714 -4.58 -17.22 -3.55
C HIS A 714 -5.02 -17.05 -5.01
N LEU A 715 -4.21 -16.46 -5.88
CA LEU A 715 -4.40 -16.51 -7.33
C LEU A 715 -4.39 -17.95 -7.86
N ILE A 716 -3.56 -18.82 -7.28
CA ILE A 716 -3.59 -20.25 -7.54
C ILE A 716 -4.90 -20.90 -7.04
N ASP A 717 -5.40 -20.58 -5.85
CA ASP A 717 -6.67 -21.10 -5.33
C ASP A 717 -7.90 -20.58 -6.10
N ILE A 718 -7.88 -19.33 -6.56
CA ILE A 718 -8.86 -18.77 -7.51
C ILE A 718 -8.82 -19.57 -8.81
N SER A 719 -7.63 -19.92 -9.33
CA SER A 719 -7.53 -20.76 -10.54
C SER A 719 -7.98 -22.21 -10.33
N LYS A 720 -7.79 -22.78 -9.13
CA LYS A 720 -8.32 -24.11 -8.76
C LYS A 720 -9.84 -24.13 -8.78
N GLN A 721 -10.49 -23.01 -8.45
CA GLN A 721 -11.96 -22.86 -8.47
C GLN A 721 -12.50 -22.47 -9.84
N GLY A 722 -11.80 -21.58 -10.54
CA GLY A 722 -12.06 -21.19 -11.91
C GLY A 722 -11.13 -21.87 -12.89
N LEU A 723 -10.28 -21.09 -13.56
CA LEU A 723 -9.30 -21.54 -14.55
C LEU A 723 -8.09 -20.60 -14.63
N ARG A 724 -6.97 -21.10 -15.17
CA ARG A 724 -5.82 -20.28 -15.61
C ARG A 724 -5.35 -20.70 -17.00
N ALA A 725 -4.46 -19.93 -17.60
CA ALA A 725 -3.63 -20.40 -18.72
C ALA A 725 -2.21 -20.74 -18.26
N LYS A 726 -1.46 -21.46 -19.10
CA LYS A 726 0.01 -21.61 -18.97
C LYS A 726 0.71 -20.25 -19.03
N SER A 727 0.21 -19.39 -19.90
CA SER A 727 0.52 -17.97 -19.99
C SER A 727 -0.50 -17.29 -20.91
N MET A 728 -0.52 -15.97 -20.89
CA MET A 728 -0.99 -15.14 -21.98
C MET A 728 0.23 -14.52 -22.68
N ARG A 729 0.17 -14.38 -24.00
CA ARG A 729 1.22 -13.71 -24.77
C ARG A 729 0.76 -12.28 -25.10
N PRO A 730 1.57 -11.25 -24.82
CA PRO A 730 1.27 -9.89 -25.28
C PRO A 730 1.34 -9.79 -26.81
N ILE A 731 0.97 -8.62 -27.32
CA ILE A 731 1.30 -8.19 -28.69
C ILE A 731 2.82 -7.95 -28.83
N PHE A 732 3.27 -7.38 -29.95
CA PHE A 732 4.56 -6.71 -30.01
C PHE A 732 4.34 -5.26 -30.47
N PRO A 733 5.08 -4.29 -29.92
CA PRO A 733 6.04 -4.41 -28.82
C PRO A 733 5.37 -4.68 -27.46
N VAL A 734 6.18 -4.60 -26.40
CA VAL A 734 5.82 -4.87 -25.00
C VAL A 734 6.42 -3.75 -24.15
N THR A 735 6.31 -2.50 -24.63
CA THR A 735 7.36 -1.46 -24.46
C THR A 735 7.12 -0.45 -23.34
N SER A 736 8.00 -0.55 -22.33
CA SER A 736 8.37 0.57 -21.47
C SER A 736 8.95 1.75 -22.26
N TYR A 737 9.19 2.87 -21.58
CA TYR A 737 10.18 3.86 -22.00
C TYR A 737 10.80 4.55 -20.79
N ALA A 738 12.13 4.54 -20.69
CA ALA A 738 12.86 4.96 -19.50
C ALA A 738 14.11 5.82 -19.78
N LEU A 739 14.17 6.56 -20.90
CA LEU A 739 15.30 7.42 -21.27
C LEU A 739 14.89 8.78 -21.87
N ASP A 740 14.51 9.75 -21.04
CA ASP A 740 15.13 11.11 -21.01
C ASP A 740 14.40 12.04 -20.02
N GLU A 741 14.73 11.93 -18.72
CA GLU A 741 14.44 13.00 -17.75
C GLU A 741 15.73 13.76 -17.35
N CYS A 742 16.76 13.73 -18.20
CA CYS A 742 18.07 14.30 -17.88
C CYS A 742 18.25 15.76 -18.35
N ARG A 743 17.23 16.38 -18.97
CA ARG A 743 17.31 17.76 -19.49
C ARG A 743 16.18 18.76 -19.21
N LEU A 744 14.99 18.37 -18.77
CA LEU A 744 13.86 19.31 -18.58
C LEU A 744 13.09 19.17 -17.25
N SER A 745 13.66 19.76 -16.21
CA SER A 745 12.96 20.48 -15.11
C SER A 745 11.81 19.79 -14.34
N ASN A 746 12.10 19.40 -13.09
CA ASN A 746 11.19 19.45 -11.93
C ASN A 746 9.76 18.90 -12.13
N ILE A 747 9.64 17.77 -12.82
CA ILE A 747 8.44 16.93 -12.82
C ILE A 747 8.84 15.60 -12.15
N SER A 748 7.86 14.84 -11.66
CA SER A 748 8.08 13.61 -10.90
C SER A 748 7.03 12.57 -11.31
N PHE A 749 7.29 11.86 -12.42
CA PHE A 749 6.43 10.78 -12.90
C PHE A 749 7.21 9.46 -12.99
N ASN A 750 7.62 8.93 -11.82
CA ASN A 750 8.21 7.59 -11.69
C ASN A 750 7.15 6.48 -11.71
N SER A 751 6.32 6.45 -12.76
CA SER A 751 5.48 5.30 -13.09
C SER A 751 5.70 4.97 -14.55
N ILE A 752 6.14 3.75 -14.83
CA ILE A 752 6.03 3.13 -16.15
C ILE A 752 4.66 2.43 -16.19
N THR A 753 4.07 2.35 -17.37
CA THR A 753 2.71 1.82 -17.61
C THR A 753 2.59 1.51 -19.09
N ASP A 754 2.45 0.24 -19.49
CA ASP A 754 2.40 -0.14 -20.91
C ASP A 754 1.01 0.11 -21.53
N PHE A 755 0.85 1.32 -22.08
CA PHE A 755 -0.39 1.77 -22.70
C PHE A 755 -0.68 1.04 -24.02
N ASP A 756 0.32 0.52 -24.73
CA ASP A 756 0.16 -0.29 -25.94
C ASP A 756 -0.47 -1.66 -25.62
N VAL A 757 0.11 -2.41 -24.67
CA VAL A 757 -0.38 -3.73 -24.28
C VAL A 757 -1.71 -3.62 -23.51
N SER A 758 -1.89 -2.58 -22.71
CA SER A 758 -3.17 -2.26 -22.04
C SER A 758 -4.28 -1.87 -23.01
N GLN A 759 -3.97 -1.16 -24.10
CA GLN A 759 -4.94 -0.86 -25.17
C GLN A 759 -5.23 -2.11 -26.01
N SER A 760 -4.28 -3.03 -26.20
CA SER A 760 -4.52 -4.34 -26.81
C SER A 760 -5.51 -5.19 -26.00
N LEU A 761 -5.35 -5.24 -24.66
CA LEU A 761 -6.34 -5.83 -23.76
C LEU A 761 -7.69 -5.11 -23.85
N GLY A 762 -7.66 -3.78 -23.90
CA GLY A 762 -8.83 -2.90 -23.96
C GLY A 762 -9.65 -3.00 -25.25
N THR A 763 -9.03 -3.30 -26.40
CA THR A 763 -9.66 -3.23 -27.74
C THR A 763 -9.65 -4.54 -28.51
N GLY A 764 -8.81 -5.52 -28.13
CA GLY A 764 -8.58 -6.73 -28.93
C GLY A 764 -7.82 -6.50 -30.23
N LEU A 765 -7.15 -5.35 -30.39
CA LEU A 765 -6.35 -4.99 -31.58
C LEU A 765 -4.84 -5.16 -31.33
N TYR A 766 -4.06 -5.19 -32.41
CA TYR A 766 -2.60 -5.03 -32.36
C TYR A 766 -2.19 -3.54 -32.35
N ALA A 767 -0.95 -3.24 -31.94
CA ALA A 767 -0.40 -1.88 -31.87
C ALA A 767 -0.52 -1.10 -33.20
N GLU A 768 -0.24 -1.75 -34.34
CA GLU A 768 -0.41 -1.11 -35.65
C GLU A 768 -1.87 -0.69 -35.94
N SER A 769 -2.85 -1.31 -35.29
CA SER A 769 -4.29 -1.07 -35.48
C SER A 769 -4.93 -0.17 -34.42
N HIS A 770 -4.51 -0.22 -33.15
CA HIS A 770 -4.99 0.72 -32.11
C HIS A 770 -4.15 2.00 -31.99
N GLY A 771 -3.03 2.11 -32.73
CA GLY A 771 -2.29 3.36 -32.94
C GLY A 771 -1.38 3.79 -31.79
N ILE A 772 -1.30 3.01 -30.72
CA ILE A 772 -0.33 3.20 -29.62
C ILE A 772 0.76 2.17 -29.87
N VAL A 773 1.95 2.66 -30.22
CA VAL A 773 3.03 1.83 -30.79
C VAL A 773 4.27 1.73 -29.91
N ALA A 774 4.30 2.50 -28.82
CA ALA A 774 5.23 2.46 -27.69
C ALA A 774 4.68 3.41 -26.60
N ASN A 775 5.32 3.47 -25.43
CA ASN A 775 4.98 4.49 -24.40
C ASN A 775 5.46 5.92 -24.76
N ASN A 776 6.46 6.06 -25.63
CA ASN A 776 6.77 7.33 -26.32
C ASN A 776 6.98 7.08 -27.82
N PHE A 777 6.37 7.90 -28.68
CA PHE A 777 6.55 7.83 -30.15
C PHE A 777 6.16 9.12 -30.88
N TRP A 778 6.68 9.31 -32.10
CA TRP A 778 6.31 10.39 -33.03
C TRP A 778 5.19 10.00 -34.01
N ASP A 779 4.20 10.88 -34.19
CA ASP A 779 3.22 10.77 -35.27
C ASP A 779 3.51 11.79 -36.39
N PRO A 780 3.93 11.34 -37.60
CA PRO A 780 4.26 12.23 -38.71
C PRO A 780 3.05 12.87 -39.38
N ALA A 781 1.82 12.44 -39.09
CA ALA A 781 0.59 13.01 -39.63
C ALA A 781 0.05 14.16 -38.76
N SER A 782 0.21 14.09 -37.43
CA SER A 782 -0.10 15.20 -36.51
C SER A 782 1.06 16.17 -36.33
N ASN A 783 2.30 15.72 -36.51
CA ASN A 783 3.53 16.42 -36.14
C ASN A 783 3.56 16.72 -34.62
N GLU A 784 3.21 15.71 -33.83
CA GLU A 784 3.25 15.73 -32.36
C GLU A 784 3.89 14.43 -31.81
N GLU A 785 4.49 14.51 -30.63
CA GLU A 785 4.95 13.34 -29.86
C GLU A 785 3.86 12.88 -28.89
N PHE A 786 3.67 11.56 -28.80
CA PHE A 786 2.94 10.93 -27.72
C PHE A 786 3.91 10.72 -26.55
N HIS A 787 3.59 11.33 -25.41
CA HIS A 787 4.17 11.00 -24.11
C HIS A 787 3.09 10.42 -23.19
N TYR A 788 3.33 9.22 -22.66
CA TYR A 788 2.40 8.52 -21.77
C TYR A 788 2.25 9.18 -20.39
N ASN A 789 3.35 9.74 -19.85
CA ASN A 789 3.41 10.34 -18.52
C ASN A 789 2.90 11.79 -18.45
N LEU A 790 2.48 12.39 -19.58
CA LEU A 790 1.93 13.74 -19.64
C LEU A 790 0.44 13.70 -19.99
N GLU A 791 -0.43 14.04 -19.03
CA GLU A 791 -1.90 14.07 -19.20
C GLU A 791 -2.33 14.82 -20.48
N ALA A 792 -1.75 16.00 -20.71
CA ALA A 792 -2.05 16.85 -21.87
C ALA A 792 -1.61 16.26 -23.23
N SER A 793 -0.79 15.21 -23.22
CA SER A 793 -0.51 14.35 -24.37
C SER A 793 -1.46 13.15 -24.35
N ALA A 794 -1.34 12.28 -23.32
CA ALA A 794 -1.97 10.97 -23.28
C ALA A 794 -3.49 11.02 -23.39
N TRP A 795 -4.15 12.06 -22.86
CA TRP A 795 -5.61 12.18 -22.90
C TRP A 795 -6.17 12.75 -24.22
N LYS A 796 -5.34 13.14 -25.19
CA LYS A 796 -5.83 13.52 -26.52
C LYS A 796 -6.48 12.31 -27.21
N PRO A 797 -7.74 12.40 -27.68
CA PRO A 797 -8.46 11.26 -28.24
C PRO A 797 -7.87 10.75 -29.57
N ASP A 798 -7.11 11.58 -30.29
CA ASP A 798 -6.60 11.30 -31.63
C ASP A 798 -5.41 10.32 -31.64
N TRP A 799 -4.85 10.00 -30.47
CA TRP A 799 -3.92 8.87 -30.32
C TRP A 799 -4.62 7.52 -30.37
N TRP A 800 -5.83 7.42 -29.83
CA TRP A 800 -6.47 6.16 -29.46
C TRP A 800 -7.38 5.67 -30.59
N PHE A 801 -6.84 4.81 -31.45
CA PHE A 801 -7.64 4.13 -32.48
C PHE A 801 -8.31 2.87 -31.92
N GLY A 802 -9.27 2.34 -32.68
CA GLY A 802 -10.12 1.23 -32.26
C GLY A 802 -11.30 1.67 -31.38
N GLU A 803 -11.94 0.69 -30.74
CA GLU A 803 -13.04 0.91 -29.82
C GLU A 803 -12.75 0.15 -28.50
N PRO A 804 -12.52 0.84 -27.37
CA PRO A 804 -12.24 0.18 -26.12
C PRO A 804 -13.50 -0.51 -25.56
N MET A 805 -13.33 -1.59 -24.81
CA MET A 805 -14.42 -2.41 -24.29
C MET A 805 -15.47 -1.60 -23.50
N TRP A 806 -15.05 -0.56 -22.77
CA TRP A 806 -15.99 0.32 -22.05
C TRP A 806 -16.83 1.20 -22.98
N GLU A 807 -16.37 1.52 -24.19
CA GLU A 807 -17.18 2.20 -25.20
C GLU A 807 -18.19 1.23 -25.81
N THR A 808 -17.78 0.01 -26.16
CA THR A 808 -18.67 -1.03 -26.69
C THR A 808 -19.79 -1.38 -25.71
N VAL A 809 -19.45 -1.52 -24.42
CA VAL A 809 -20.40 -1.78 -23.34
C VAL A 809 -21.34 -0.58 -23.15
N GLY A 810 -20.82 0.65 -23.20
CA GLY A 810 -21.64 1.87 -23.21
C GLY A 810 -22.62 1.93 -24.39
N LYS A 811 -22.19 1.51 -25.60
CA LYS A 811 -23.03 1.40 -26.81
C LYS A 811 -24.10 0.29 -26.70
N ALA A 812 -23.88 -0.73 -25.87
CA ALA A 812 -24.89 -1.71 -25.50
C ALA A 812 -25.90 -1.18 -24.44
N GLY A 813 -25.76 0.06 -23.98
CA GLY A 813 -26.63 0.69 -22.98
C GLY A 813 -26.29 0.29 -21.54
N ILE A 814 -25.06 -0.22 -21.31
CA ILE A 814 -24.63 -0.81 -20.05
C ILE A 814 -23.68 0.13 -19.29
N ILE A 815 -23.82 0.21 -17.97
CA ILE A 815 -23.01 1.05 -17.08
C ILE A 815 -21.59 0.48 -16.95
N THR A 816 -20.60 1.36 -17.08
CA THR A 816 -19.16 1.05 -17.07
C THR A 816 -18.42 1.83 -16.00
N ALA A 817 -17.43 1.21 -15.35
CA ALA A 817 -16.52 1.87 -14.43
C ALA A 817 -15.07 1.54 -14.75
N ASN A 818 -14.21 2.56 -14.76
CA ASN A 818 -12.78 2.46 -14.96
C ASN A 818 -12.05 3.05 -13.74
N LEU A 819 -11.27 2.22 -13.04
CA LEU A 819 -10.31 2.60 -12.02
C LEU A 819 -8.89 2.53 -12.60
N MET A 820 -8.34 3.68 -12.99
CA MET A 820 -6.94 3.85 -13.42
C MET A 820 -6.51 3.02 -14.66
N TRP A 821 -7.41 2.34 -15.37
CA TRP A 821 -7.06 1.53 -16.54
C TRP A 821 -6.54 2.42 -17.69
N PRO A 822 -5.35 2.13 -18.24
CA PRO A 822 -4.69 2.97 -19.24
C PRO A 822 -5.56 3.27 -20.48
N GLY A 823 -5.62 4.55 -20.85
CA GLY A 823 -6.41 5.07 -21.98
C GLY A 823 -6.93 6.48 -21.72
N PRO A 824 -7.68 7.08 -22.65
CA PRO A 824 -8.20 8.43 -22.51
C PRO A 824 -9.51 8.44 -21.69
N PRO A 825 -9.83 9.53 -20.98
CA PRO A 825 -11.13 9.70 -20.32
C PRO A 825 -12.29 9.80 -21.32
N LYS A 826 -11.98 10.05 -22.61
CA LYS A 826 -12.92 10.24 -23.71
C LYS A 826 -12.30 9.83 -25.05
N THR A 827 -13.02 9.05 -25.85
CA THR A 827 -12.57 8.64 -27.20
C THR A 827 -12.94 9.65 -28.28
N SER A 828 -12.38 9.47 -29.49
CA SER A 828 -12.63 10.30 -30.68
C SER A 828 -14.10 10.24 -31.17
N SER A 829 -14.82 9.15 -30.88
CA SER A 829 -16.28 9.06 -31.09
C SER A 829 -17.10 9.96 -30.14
N GLY A 830 -16.46 10.41 -29.06
CA GLY A 830 -17.04 11.21 -27.99
C GLY A 830 -17.57 10.41 -26.79
N ALA A 831 -17.42 9.08 -26.77
CA ALA A 831 -17.82 8.24 -25.65
C ALA A 831 -16.92 8.45 -24.40
N VAL A 832 -17.48 8.19 -23.23
CA VAL A 832 -16.81 8.23 -21.92
C VAL A 832 -17.25 7.03 -21.07
N PRO A 833 -16.45 6.54 -20.11
CA PRO A 833 -16.92 5.61 -19.09
C PRO A 833 -18.03 6.25 -18.22
N THR A 834 -18.91 5.45 -17.61
CA THR A 834 -19.96 6.00 -16.72
C THR A 834 -19.38 6.48 -15.38
N TYR A 835 -18.39 5.74 -14.87
CA TYR A 835 -17.52 6.14 -13.76
C TYR A 835 -16.07 6.06 -14.22
N PHE A 836 -15.27 7.06 -13.90
CA PHE A 836 -13.85 7.13 -14.25
C PHE A 836 -13.08 7.72 -13.07
N ILE A 837 -12.11 6.97 -12.57
CA ILE A 837 -11.07 7.46 -11.66
C ILE A 837 -9.79 7.57 -12.48
N PRO A 838 -9.20 8.77 -12.64
CA PRO A 838 -7.95 8.94 -13.37
C PRO A 838 -6.80 8.20 -12.68
N TRP A 839 -5.72 7.97 -13.42
CA TRP A 839 -4.46 7.53 -12.84
C TRP A 839 -4.02 8.46 -11.69
N ARG A 840 -3.42 7.85 -10.66
CA ARG A 840 -2.77 8.47 -9.51
C ARG A 840 -1.57 7.61 -9.15
N ASP A 841 -0.46 8.22 -8.76
CA ASP A 841 0.70 7.45 -8.27
C ASP A 841 0.37 6.79 -6.91
N ARG A 842 1.02 5.66 -6.63
CA ARG A 842 1.09 5.00 -5.31
C ARG A 842 -0.25 4.85 -4.56
N VAL A 843 -1.36 4.64 -5.27
CA VAL A 843 -2.67 4.41 -4.65
C VAL A 843 -2.65 3.06 -3.91
N PRO A 844 -2.91 3.01 -2.58
CA PRO A 844 -2.87 1.76 -1.83
C PRO A 844 -3.86 0.71 -2.33
N LEU A 845 -3.48 -0.56 -2.25
CA LEU A 845 -4.32 -1.70 -2.64
C LEU A 845 -5.66 -1.73 -1.90
N GLY A 846 -5.69 -1.28 -0.63
CA GLY A 846 -6.92 -1.10 0.15
C GLY A 846 -7.88 -0.06 -0.44
N GLU A 847 -7.38 1.12 -0.83
CA GLU A 847 -8.19 2.16 -1.46
C GLU A 847 -8.79 1.67 -2.80
N LYS A 848 -8.00 0.90 -3.58
CA LYS A 848 -8.49 0.26 -4.81
C LYS A 848 -9.55 -0.79 -4.52
N LEU A 849 -9.36 -1.62 -3.51
CA LEU A 849 -10.32 -2.65 -3.08
C LEU A 849 -11.66 -2.00 -2.67
N GLU A 850 -11.61 -0.97 -1.83
CA GLU A 850 -12.79 -0.18 -1.43
C GLU A 850 -13.49 0.46 -2.63
N GLN A 851 -12.74 1.08 -3.55
CA GLN A 851 -13.33 1.72 -4.73
C GLN A 851 -14.02 0.69 -5.65
N LEU A 852 -13.42 -0.48 -5.88
CA LEU A 852 -14.04 -1.56 -6.66
C LEU A 852 -15.30 -2.11 -5.96
N LEU A 853 -15.26 -2.33 -4.65
CA LEU A 853 -16.40 -2.84 -3.89
C LEU A 853 -17.54 -1.83 -3.75
N SER A 854 -17.24 -0.53 -3.62
CA SER A 854 -18.26 0.52 -3.58
C SER A 854 -19.10 0.54 -4.87
N TRP A 855 -18.48 0.28 -6.04
CA TRP A 855 -19.19 0.13 -7.31
C TRP A 855 -20.00 -1.16 -7.39
N ILE A 856 -19.51 -2.28 -6.85
CA ILE A 856 -20.27 -3.53 -6.72
C ILE A 856 -21.51 -3.33 -5.83
N ASP A 857 -21.41 -2.56 -4.75
CA ASP A 857 -22.49 -2.35 -3.78
C ASP A 857 -23.48 -1.22 -4.16
N LEU A 858 -23.25 -0.49 -5.27
CA LEU A 858 -24.17 0.53 -5.78
C LEU A 858 -25.61 -0.02 -6.01
N PRO A 859 -26.65 0.84 -5.99
CA PRO A 859 -28.02 0.45 -6.32
C PRO A 859 -28.15 -0.15 -7.73
N PHE A 860 -29.09 -1.07 -7.94
CA PHE A 860 -29.26 -1.86 -9.18
C PHE A 860 -29.27 -1.07 -10.50
N GLU A 861 -29.83 0.16 -10.51
CA GLU A 861 -29.88 1.02 -11.71
C GLU A 861 -28.67 1.97 -11.86
N GLN A 862 -27.70 1.91 -10.94
CA GLN A 862 -26.45 2.67 -10.94
C GLN A 862 -25.22 1.76 -10.96
N ARG A 863 -25.37 0.49 -10.57
CA ARG A 863 -24.29 -0.50 -10.50
C ARG A 863 -23.69 -0.78 -11.90
N PRO A 864 -22.37 -0.64 -12.07
CA PRO A 864 -21.68 -1.05 -13.28
C PRO A 864 -21.78 -2.55 -13.54
N GLN A 865 -21.80 -2.92 -14.81
CA GLN A 865 -21.68 -4.31 -15.25
C GLN A 865 -20.31 -4.59 -15.86
N LEU A 866 -19.59 -3.59 -16.38
CA LEU A 866 -18.15 -3.72 -16.58
C LEU A 866 -17.43 -2.84 -15.55
N ILE A 867 -16.59 -3.45 -14.74
CA ILE A 867 -15.64 -2.76 -13.86
C ILE A 867 -14.23 -3.15 -14.29
N MET A 868 -13.41 -2.14 -14.55
CA MET A 868 -12.00 -2.27 -14.95
C MET A 868 -11.12 -1.67 -13.85
N GLY A 869 -10.03 -2.35 -13.47
CA GLY A 869 -9.06 -1.88 -12.49
C GLY A 869 -7.61 -2.17 -12.89
N TYR A 870 -6.68 -1.31 -12.49
CA TYR A 870 -5.26 -1.41 -12.85
C TYR A 870 -4.33 -1.26 -11.64
N GLU A 871 -3.31 -2.12 -11.56
CA GLU A 871 -2.38 -2.24 -10.43
C GLU A 871 -0.91 -2.29 -10.89
N PRO A 872 -0.15 -1.18 -10.77
CA PRO A 872 1.23 -1.06 -11.30
C PRO A 872 2.35 -1.52 -10.37
N SER A 873 2.11 -1.73 -9.07
CA SER A 873 3.19 -1.82 -8.07
C SER A 873 4.20 -2.95 -8.32
N LEU A 874 3.76 -4.06 -8.91
CA LEU A 874 4.62 -5.21 -9.18
C LEU A 874 5.61 -4.95 -10.33
N ASP A 875 5.17 -4.26 -11.38
CA ASP A 875 6.05 -3.81 -12.46
C ASP A 875 7.09 -2.81 -11.93
N GLN A 876 6.62 -1.78 -11.21
CA GLN A 876 7.48 -0.77 -10.59
C GLN A 876 8.57 -1.42 -9.70
N ALA A 877 8.21 -2.43 -8.90
CA ALA A 877 9.17 -3.24 -8.14
C ALA A 877 10.14 -4.02 -9.04
N GLY A 878 9.63 -4.62 -10.13
CA GLY A 878 10.40 -5.34 -11.14
C GLY A 878 11.44 -4.47 -11.83
N HIS A 879 11.08 -3.27 -12.27
CA HIS A 879 12.02 -2.28 -12.82
C HIS A 879 13.07 -1.83 -11.80
N ALA A 880 12.66 -1.45 -10.59
CA ALA A 880 13.56 -0.90 -9.57
C ALA A 880 14.60 -1.91 -9.04
N THR A 881 14.24 -3.20 -9.00
CA THR A 881 15.03 -4.23 -8.28
C THR A 881 15.34 -5.52 -9.07
N GLY A 882 14.71 -5.72 -10.22
CA GLY A 882 14.82 -6.94 -11.03
C GLY A 882 13.80 -8.02 -10.66
N PRO A 883 13.38 -8.87 -11.61
CA PRO A 883 12.24 -9.80 -11.45
C PRO A 883 12.38 -10.85 -10.33
N MET A 884 13.58 -11.07 -9.82
CA MET A 884 13.88 -12.11 -8.82
C MET A 884 14.24 -11.55 -7.43
N SER A 885 14.01 -10.27 -7.17
CA SER A 885 14.37 -9.58 -5.92
C SER A 885 13.47 -9.92 -4.72
N SER A 886 13.88 -9.50 -3.51
CA SER A 886 13.01 -9.55 -2.31
C SER A 886 11.83 -8.58 -2.42
N LEU A 887 12.01 -7.39 -3.00
CA LEU A 887 10.91 -6.45 -3.23
C LEU A 887 9.83 -7.06 -4.14
N VAL A 888 10.20 -7.67 -5.26
CA VAL A 888 9.23 -8.38 -6.12
C VAL A 888 8.56 -9.55 -5.38
N ASN A 889 9.26 -10.23 -4.46
CA ASN A 889 8.64 -11.25 -3.61
C ASN A 889 7.62 -10.64 -2.61
N LYS A 890 7.93 -9.49 -1.99
CA LYS A 890 7.03 -8.74 -1.09
C LYS A 890 5.78 -8.30 -1.86
N THR A 891 5.97 -7.63 -3.00
CA THR A 891 4.88 -7.12 -3.83
C THR A 891 4.02 -8.24 -4.43
N LEU A 892 4.59 -9.38 -4.81
CA LEU A 892 3.82 -10.57 -5.22
C LEU A 892 2.86 -11.04 -4.12
N GLY A 893 3.30 -11.07 -2.86
CA GLY A 893 2.44 -11.39 -1.72
C GLY A 893 1.35 -10.35 -1.48
N GLN A 894 1.65 -9.06 -1.68
CA GLN A 894 0.69 -7.96 -1.55
C GLN A 894 -0.41 -8.01 -2.62
N VAL A 895 -0.06 -8.23 -3.90
CA VAL A 895 -1.06 -8.33 -4.98
C VAL A 895 -1.86 -9.64 -4.94
N ASP A 896 -1.27 -10.73 -4.43
CA ASP A 896 -2.01 -11.97 -4.16
C ASP A 896 -3.00 -11.82 -2.99
N ALA A 897 -2.63 -11.08 -1.95
CA ALA A 897 -3.55 -10.69 -0.86
C ALA A 897 -4.68 -9.79 -1.38
N PHE A 898 -4.39 -8.78 -2.19
CA PHE A 898 -5.42 -7.96 -2.85
C PHE A 898 -6.37 -8.81 -3.71
N ALA A 899 -5.84 -9.75 -4.50
CA ALA A 899 -6.66 -10.67 -5.30
C ALA A 899 -7.53 -11.59 -4.41
N LYS A 900 -6.97 -12.12 -3.31
CA LYS A 900 -7.71 -12.86 -2.27
C LYS A 900 -8.85 -12.04 -1.70
N ASP A 901 -8.59 -10.80 -1.28
CA ASP A 901 -9.56 -10.03 -0.51
C ASP A 901 -10.67 -9.45 -1.39
N LEU A 902 -10.36 -9.09 -2.64
CA LEU A 902 -11.36 -8.80 -3.67
C LEU A 902 -12.26 -10.03 -3.95
N HIS A 903 -11.68 -11.21 -4.10
CA HIS A 903 -12.41 -12.47 -4.34
C HIS A 903 -13.26 -12.89 -3.13
N THR A 904 -12.69 -12.82 -1.92
CA THR A 904 -13.37 -13.06 -0.64
C THR A 904 -14.52 -12.08 -0.41
N ALA A 905 -14.34 -10.81 -0.76
CA ALA A 905 -15.37 -9.78 -0.63
C ALA A 905 -16.56 -10.00 -1.58
N LEU A 906 -16.34 -10.60 -2.76
CA LEU A 906 -17.43 -11.07 -3.64
C LEU A 906 -18.17 -12.29 -3.02
N GLU A 907 -17.45 -13.19 -2.34
CA GLU A 907 -18.05 -14.38 -1.69
C GLU A 907 -18.90 -14.03 -0.48
N GLN A 908 -18.42 -13.14 0.39
CA GLN A 908 -19.21 -12.60 1.50
C GLN A 908 -20.52 -11.95 1.03
N ARG A 909 -20.54 -11.46 -0.21
CA ARG A 909 -21.71 -10.88 -0.90
C ARG A 909 -22.51 -11.91 -1.73
N ASN A 910 -22.20 -13.22 -1.67
CA ASN A 910 -22.79 -14.29 -2.48
C ASN A 910 -22.72 -14.04 -4.02
N LEU A 911 -21.65 -13.41 -4.52
CA LEU A 911 -21.56 -12.99 -5.92
C LEU A 911 -20.82 -13.96 -6.85
N THR A 912 -20.26 -15.06 -6.35
CA THR A 912 -19.52 -16.04 -7.18
C THR A 912 -20.37 -16.79 -8.21
N ASP A 913 -21.70 -16.83 -8.05
CA ASP A 913 -22.67 -17.32 -9.05
C ASP A 913 -23.26 -16.19 -9.95
N ILE A 914 -22.71 -14.97 -9.87
CA ILE A 914 -23.26 -13.75 -10.50
C ILE A 914 -22.19 -12.93 -11.26
N VAL A 915 -21.03 -12.71 -10.64
CA VAL A 915 -19.91 -11.92 -11.17
C VAL A 915 -18.86 -12.85 -11.78
N ASP A 916 -18.48 -12.59 -13.03
CA ASP A 916 -17.32 -13.21 -13.66
C ASP A 916 -16.09 -12.30 -13.42
N ILE A 917 -15.10 -12.77 -12.64
CA ILE A 917 -13.87 -12.03 -12.30
C ILE A 917 -12.68 -12.55 -13.11
N VAL A 918 -11.88 -11.63 -13.65
CA VAL A 918 -10.76 -11.92 -14.55
C VAL A 918 -9.53 -11.12 -14.11
N PHE A 919 -8.49 -11.80 -13.65
CA PHE A 919 -7.16 -11.24 -13.41
C PHE A 919 -6.28 -11.49 -14.65
N VAL A 920 -5.73 -10.40 -15.19
CA VAL A 920 -4.78 -10.41 -16.30
C VAL A 920 -3.47 -9.74 -15.87
N SER A 921 -2.44 -9.96 -16.66
CA SER A 921 -1.34 -9.00 -16.80
C SER A 921 -1.29 -8.59 -18.26
N ASP A 922 -0.78 -7.40 -18.51
CA ASP A 922 -0.32 -6.88 -19.79
C ASP A 922 0.89 -7.72 -20.25
N HIS A 923 1.98 -7.70 -19.48
CA HIS A 923 3.25 -8.35 -19.84
C HIS A 923 3.88 -9.18 -18.72
N GLY A 924 5.14 -9.56 -18.91
CA GLY A 924 6.04 -10.08 -17.89
C GLY A 924 7.27 -9.17 -17.73
N MET A 925 8.35 -9.71 -17.17
CA MET A 925 9.55 -8.95 -16.80
C MET A 925 10.81 -9.82 -16.97
N THR A 926 11.88 -9.27 -17.55
CA THR A 926 13.21 -9.90 -17.64
C THR A 926 14.24 -9.17 -16.78
N ASP A 927 15.33 -9.86 -16.44
CA ASP A 927 16.45 -9.29 -15.67
C ASP A 927 17.36 -8.47 -16.59
N THR A 928 17.59 -7.21 -16.22
CA THR A 928 18.49 -6.25 -16.89
C THR A 928 19.47 -5.61 -15.91
N SER A 929 19.78 -6.29 -14.81
CA SER A 929 20.76 -5.84 -13.81
C SER A 929 22.21 -5.88 -14.34
N HIS A 930 22.51 -6.79 -15.27
CA HIS A 930 23.85 -7.00 -15.85
C HIS A 930 23.79 -7.31 -17.37
N PRO A 931 23.23 -6.43 -18.23
CA PRO A 931 23.09 -6.68 -19.65
C PRO A 931 24.41 -6.41 -20.40
N GLU A 932 24.64 -7.09 -21.53
CA GLU A 932 25.69 -6.68 -22.45
C GLU A 932 25.19 -5.49 -23.29
N LEU A 933 25.95 -4.40 -23.27
CA LEU A 933 25.54 -3.12 -23.85
C LEU A 933 25.87 -3.03 -25.34
N VAL A 934 24.83 -2.88 -26.16
CA VAL A 934 24.91 -2.63 -27.60
C VAL A 934 24.95 -1.12 -27.82
N TYR A 935 26.17 -0.59 -27.90
CA TYR A 935 26.44 0.83 -28.12
C TYR A 935 26.10 1.26 -29.55
N MET A 936 25.02 2.02 -29.73
CA MET A 936 24.55 2.48 -31.05
C MET A 936 25.57 3.38 -31.76
N ASP A 937 26.32 4.18 -31.01
CA ASP A 937 27.42 5.00 -31.53
C ASP A 937 28.68 4.21 -31.96
N ASN A 938 28.78 2.91 -31.63
CA ASN A 938 29.76 2.02 -32.29
C ASN A 938 29.30 1.59 -33.70
N ILE A 939 28.00 1.65 -34.00
CA ILE A 939 27.41 1.11 -35.23
C ILE A 939 27.19 2.22 -36.27
N ILE A 940 26.47 3.28 -35.88
CA ILE A 940 26.13 4.42 -36.76
C ILE A 940 26.99 5.67 -36.50
N GLY A 941 27.82 5.65 -35.45
CA GLY A 941 28.69 6.77 -35.08
C GLY A 941 27.96 7.90 -34.36
N GLU A 942 28.74 8.77 -33.71
CA GLU A 942 28.24 10.00 -33.08
C GLU A 942 27.56 10.94 -34.10
N GLU A 943 28.08 11.01 -35.33
CA GLU A 943 27.44 11.75 -36.43
C GLU A 943 26.08 11.14 -36.81
N GLY A 944 25.94 9.81 -36.83
CA GLY A 944 24.67 9.14 -37.09
C GLY A 944 23.62 9.38 -36.02
N LEU A 945 24.00 9.34 -34.73
CA LEU A 945 23.10 9.67 -33.63
C LEU A 945 22.58 11.12 -33.71
N ASN A 946 23.46 12.08 -33.99
CA ASN A 946 23.07 13.50 -34.15
C ASN A 946 22.19 13.77 -35.39
N LEU A 947 21.93 12.75 -36.22
CA LEU A 947 21.05 12.80 -37.39
C LEU A 947 19.74 12.02 -37.21
N ILE A 948 19.53 11.43 -36.03
CA ILE A 948 18.20 10.97 -35.58
C ILE A 948 17.38 12.23 -35.24
N GLN A 949 16.14 12.29 -35.73
CA GLN A 949 15.18 13.36 -35.43
C GLN A 949 14.22 12.95 -34.30
N HIS A 950 13.74 11.71 -34.31
CA HIS A 950 12.90 11.12 -33.26
C HIS A 950 13.32 9.68 -32.97
N GLU A 951 13.15 9.26 -31.73
CA GLU A 951 13.36 7.89 -31.24
C GLU A 951 12.08 7.38 -30.58
N ASP A 952 11.66 6.16 -30.94
CA ASP A 952 10.38 5.56 -30.53
C ASP A 952 10.63 4.28 -29.69
N GLY A 953 10.34 4.28 -28.38
CA GLY A 953 10.40 3.07 -27.52
C GLY A 953 11.79 2.69 -26.95
N TRP A 954 11.80 1.87 -25.89
CA TRP A 954 13.00 1.26 -25.28
C TRP A 954 12.60 -0.07 -24.58
N PRO A 955 13.44 -1.12 -24.52
CA PRO A 955 14.79 -1.28 -25.03
C PRO A 955 14.86 -1.64 -26.52
N SER A 956 13.73 -1.90 -27.16
CA SER A 956 13.63 -1.87 -28.63
C SER A 956 13.51 -0.42 -29.10
N MET A 957 14.40 0.04 -29.99
CA MET A 957 14.47 1.43 -30.45
C MET A 957 13.94 1.56 -31.89
N GLY A 958 12.92 2.39 -32.09
CA GLY A 958 12.54 2.90 -33.40
C GLY A 958 13.35 4.14 -33.76
N LEU A 959 13.98 4.17 -34.94
CA LEU A 959 14.88 5.24 -35.35
C LEU A 959 14.33 6.01 -36.56
N ARG A 960 14.10 7.31 -36.40
CA ARG A 960 13.57 8.20 -37.44
C ARG A 960 14.55 9.35 -37.71
N PHE A 961 15.33 9.23 -38.79
CA PHE A 961 16.31 10.24 -39.21
C PHE A 961 15.67 11.47 -39.88
N TYR A 962 16.35 12.62 -39.87
CA TYR A 962 15.89 13.84 -40.56
C TYR A 962 15.68 13.61 -42.08
N PRO A 963 14.69 14.25 -42.74
CA PRO A 963 14.33 13.98 -44.14
C PRO A 963 15.44 14.18 -45.20
N GLU A 964 16.42 15.03 -44.91
CA GLU A 964 17.61 15.25 -45.75
C GLU A 964 18.70 14.17 -45.62
N VAL A 965 18.57 13.27 -44.64
CA VAL A 965 19.57 12.24 -44.31
C VAL A 965 19.35 10.99 -45.16
N ASN A 966 20.45 10.41 -45.64
CA ASN A 966 20.40 9.10 -46.31
C ASN A 966 20.21 7.96 -45.28
N ALA A 967 18.99 7.82 -44.75
CA ALA A 967 18.66 6.80 -43.74
C ALA A 967 19.02 5.37 -44.19
N SER A 968 19.00 5.08 -45.51
CA SER A 968 19.43 3.79 -46.06
C SER A 968 20.89 3.46 -45.75
N HIS A 969 21.78 4.47 -45.62
CA HIS A 969 23.17 4.23 -45.21
C HIS A 969 23.26 3.72 -43.77
N TYR A 970 22.50 4.31 -42.85
CA TYR A 970 22.46 3.88 -41.46
C TYR A 970 21.75 2.53 -41.30
N LEU A 971 20.72 2.25 -42.09
CA LEU A 971 20.12 0.92 -42.20
C LEU A 971 21.15 -0.14 -42.67
N GLU A 972 21.96 0.14 -43.68
CA GLU A 972 23.03 -0.77 -44.13
C GLU A 972 24.07 -1.05 -43.03
N LEU A 973 24.43 -0.04 -42.23
CA LEU A 973 25.34 -0.20 -41.08
C LEU A 973 24.71 -1.04 -39.96
N LEU A 974 23.45 -0.77 -39.62
CA LEU A 974 22.68 -1.50 -38.59
C LEU A 974 22.46 -2.96 -38.98
N LEU A 975 22.00 -3.22 -40.22
CA LEU A 975 21.84 -4.58 -40.76
C LEU A 975 23.17 -5.34 -40.74
N LYS A 976 24.26 -4.74 -41.21
CA LYS A 976 25.59 -5.36 -41.18
C LYS A 976 26.04 -5.70 -39.76
N ALA A 977 25.79 -4.81 -38.79
CA ALA A 977 26.16 -5.05 -37.40
C ALA A 977 25.31 -6.16 -36.75
N SER A 978 24.04 -6.30 -37.14
CA SER A 978 23.15 -7.41 -36.76
C SER A 978 23.60 -8.73 -37.40
N ASP A 979 23.94 -8.75 -38.70
CA ASP A 979 24.51 -9.92 -39.40
C ASP A 979 25.84 -10.39 -38.77
N GLU A 980 26.65 -9.45 -38.23
CA GLU A 980 27.90 -9.74 -37.52
C GLU A 980 27.70 -10.12 -36.03
N ASN A 981 26.53 -9.87 -35.44
CA ASN A 981 26.20 -10.11 -34.02
C ASN A 981 24.73 -10.61 -33.83
N PRO A 982 24.28 -11.67 -34.54
CA PRO A 982 22.86 -12.06 -34.58
C PRO A 982 22.32 -12.59 -33.24
N GLU A 983 23.19 -12.88 -32.28
CA GLU A 983 22.85 -13.21 -30.90
C GLU A 983 22.46 -11.98 -30.04
N LYS A 984 22.66 -10.75 -30.51
CA LYS A 984 22.53 -9.52 -29.71
C LYS A 984 21.30 -8.67 -30.04
N PHE A 985 21.02 -8.46 -31.31
CA PHE A 985 19.86 -7.68 -31.77
C PHE A 985 19.47 -8.00 -33.22
N ASP A 986 18.18 -7.88 -33.54
CA ASP A 986 17.67 -7.82 -34.91
C ASP A 986 17.50 -6.37 -35.38
N VAL A 987 17.46 -6.15 -36.70
CA VAL A 987 17.11 -4.86 -37.33
C VAL A 987 16.04 -5.10 -38.39
N TYR A 988 14.95 -4.32 -38.32
CA TYR A 988 13.78 -4.44 -39.19
C TYR A 988 13.40 -3.11 -39.84
N THR A 989 12.76 -3.20 -41.01
CA THR A 989 11.98 -2.13 -41.65
C THR A 989 10.52 -2.58 -41.76
N HIS A 990 9.62 -1.70 -42.22
CA HIS A 990 8.22 -2.08 -42.43
C HIS A 990 8.05 -3.28 -43.38
N GLU A 991 8.96 -3.47 -44.34
CA GLU A 991 8.95 -4.60 -45.29
C GLU A 991 9.61 -5.89 -44.76
N THR A 992 10.49 -5.80 -43.76
CA THR A 992 11.23 -6.95 -43.21
C THR A 992 10.77 -7.36 -41.81
N MET A 993 9.91 -6.57 -41.17
CA MET A 993 9.31 -6.87 -39.87
C MET A 993 8.62 -8.23 -39.88
N PRO A 994 8.84 -9.11 -38.88
CA PRO A 994 8.18 -10.40 -38.81
C PRO A 994 6.64 -10.26 -38.73
N GLU A 995 5.91 -10.73 -39.74
CA GLU A 995 4.44 -10.69 -39.86
C GLU A 995 3.70 -10.99 -38.52
N ARG A 996 4.20 -12.00 -37.79
CA ARG A 996 3.76 -12.43 -36.45
C ARG A 996 3.68 -11.36 -35.37
N TYR A 997 4.35 -10.21 -35.54
CA TYR A 997 4.36 -9.11 -34.58
C TYR A 997 3.16 -8.19 -34.80
N HIS A 998 2.62 -8.12 -36.03
CA HIS A 998 1.58 -7.15 -36.43
C HIS A 998 1.97 -5.71 -36.03
N PHE A 999 3.18 -5.33 -36.47
CA PHE A 999 3.86 -4.10 -36.10
C PHE A 999 4.59 -3.47 -37.30
N ALA A 1000 3.87 -3.24 -38.40
CA ALA A 1000 4.42 -2.59 -39.60
C ALA A 1000 3.43 -1.63 -40.28
N ASN A 1001 2.11 -1.84 -40.14
CA ASN A 1001 1.09 -1.17 -40.94
C ASN A 1001 0.61 0.16 -40.31
N ASN A 1002 1.52 0.99 -39.79
CA ASN A 1002 1.18 2.28 -39.18
C ASN A 1002 2.35 3.28 -39.28
N ASP A 1003 2.09 4.51 -39.76
CA ASP A 1003 3.12 5.55 -39.99
C ASP A 1003 3.82 6.04 -38.70
N ARG A 1004 3.18 5.82 -37.54
CA ARG A 1004 3.76 6.06 -36.20
C ARG A 1004 4.93 5.13 -35.87
N ILE A 1005 5.00 3.96 -36.50
CA ILE A 1005 6.12 3.02 -36.32
C ILE A 1005 7.33 3.56 -37.10
N ALA A 1006 8.49 3.67 -36.46
CA ALA A 1006 9.72 4.10 -37.12
C ALA A 1006 10.05 3.28 -38.38
N PRO A 1007 10.62 3.88 -39.46
CA PRO A 1007 11.01 3.15 -40.66
C PRO A 1007 12.13 2.12 -40.45
N ILE A 1008 12.90 2.28 -39.37
CA ILE A 1008 13.96 1.38 -38.92
C ILE A 1008 13.68 1.05 -37.45
N TYR A 1009 13.64 -0.23 -37.09
CA TYR A 1009 13.36 -0.68 -35.73
C TYR A 1009 14.41 -1.71 -35.29
N VAL A 1010 15.03 -1.49 -34.13
CA VAL A 1010 16.14 -2.30 -33.61
C VAL A 1010 15.67 -3.02 -32.36
N VAL A 1011 15.74 -4.36 -32.35
CA VAL A 1011 15.15 -5.21 -31.31
C VAL A 1011 16.25 -6.02 -30.62
N PRO A 1012 16.63 -5.73 -29.37
CA PRO A 1012 17.64 -6.51 -28.65
C PRO A 1012 17.13 -7.92 -28.32
N LYS A 1013 18.06 -8.86 -28.11
CA LYS A 1013 17.77 -10.17 -27.51
C LYS A 1013 17.82 -10.08 -25.98
N ILE A 1014 17.20 -11.05 -25.30
CA ILE A 1014 17.28 -11.15 -23.83
C ILE A 1014 18.75 -11.22 -23.37
N GLY A 1015 19.10 -10.40 -22.38
CA GLY A 1015 20.47 -10.24 -21.89
C GLY A 1015 21.26 -9.10 -22.54
N TYR A 1016 20.68 -8.43 -23.53
CA TYR A 1016 21.26 -7.25 -24.18
C TYR A 1016 20.37 -6.01 -23.98
N SER A 1017 20.99 -4.84 -23.97
CA SER A 1017 20.29 -3.54 -23.97
C SER A 1017 20.93 -2.61 -25.00
N LEU A 1018 20.09 -1.88 -25.74
CA LEU A 1018 20.56 -0.81 -26.62
C LEU A 1018 20.79 0.47 -25.79
N THR A 1019 21.87 1.20 -26.09
CA THR A 1019 22.32 2.40 -25.36
C THR A 1019 23.34 3.18 -26.22
N THR A 1020 23.75 4.39 -25.82
CA THR A 1020 24.93 5.08 -26.37
C THR A 1020 26.09 5.07 -25.36
N LYS A 1021 27.31 5.39 -25.79
CA LYS A 1021 28.44 5.62 -24.85
C LYS A 1021 28.22 6.83 -23.92
N ALA A 1022 27.26 7.71 -24.21
CA ALA A 1022 26.96 8.87 -23.38
C ALA A 1022 26.09 8.51 -22.17
N GLU A 1023 25.05 7.66 -22.34
CA GLU A 1023 24.33 7.10 -21.19
C GLU A 1023 25.14 5.97 -20.53
N GLY A 1024 25.70 5.06 -21.32
CA GLY A 1024 26.37 3.87 -20.83
C GLY A 1024 25.39 2.94 -20.12
N ASN A 1025 25.54 2.80 -18.80
CA ASN A 1025 24.62 2.10 -17.91
C ASN A 1025 23.78 3.06 -17.03
N THR A 1026 23.87 4.37 -17.24
CA THR A 1026 23.12 5.37 -16.48
C THR A 1026 21.63 5.28 -16.80
N GLY A 1027 20.76 5.32 -15.79
CA GLY A 1027 19.30 5.31 -15.97
C GLY A 1027 18.67 3.93 -16.26
N MET A 1028 19.45 2.90 -16.57
CA MET A 1028 18.89 1.57 -16.84
C MET A 1028 18.22 0.95 -15.61
N SER A 1029 17.01 0.42 -15.81
CA SER A 1029 16.27 -0.39 -14.83
C SER A 1029 16.93 -1.77 -14.62
N LYS A 1030 16.74 -2.37 -13.44
CA LYS A 1030 17.26 -3.71 -13.10
C LYS A 1030 16.37 -4.85 -13.60
N GLY A 1031 15.11 -4.55 -13.90
CA GLY A 1031 14.26 -5.39 -14.76
C GLY A 1031 13.73 -4.57 -15.93
N ASN A 1032 13.38 -5.22 -17.04
CA ASN A 1032 12.73 -4.57 -18.19
C ASN A 1032 11.84 -5.53 -19.00
N HIS A 1033 11.06 -4.96 -19.91
CA HIS A 1033 10.25 -5.64 -20.93
C HIS A 1033 10.60 -5.09 -22.32
N GLY A 1034 9.69 -5.07 -23.29
CA GLY A 1034 9.90 -4.54 -24.65
C GLY A 1034 10.76 -5.40 -25.59
N TYR A 1035 11.02 -6.66 -25.22
CA TYR A 1035 11.70 -7.66 -26.05
C TYR A 1035 10.72 -8.44 -26.96
N ASP A 1036 11.22 -9.41 -27.74
CA ASP A 1036 10.39 -10.32 -28.56
C ASP A 1036 9.28 -10.97 -27.72
N ASN A 1037 8.02 -10.77 -28.13
CA ASN A 1037 6.85 -11.26 -27.42
C ASN A 1037 6.71 -12.80 -27.32
N LYS A 1038 7.57 -13.58 -28.01
CA LYS A 1038 7.69 -15.03 -27.80
C LYS A 1038 8.50 -15.40 -26.57
N GLU A 1039 9.31 -14.50 -26.03
CA GLU A 1039 10.22 -14.83 -24.93
C GLU A 1039 9.42 -15.18 -23.67
N PRO A 1040 9.71 -16.32 -23.01
CA PRO A 1040 8.95 -16.74 -21.83
C PRO A 1040 8.96 -15.72 -20.68
N SER A 1041 9.93 -14.81 -20.64
CA SER A 1041 9.98 -13.69 -19.69
C SER A 1041 8.97 -12.59 -19.98
N MET A 1042 8.55 -12.40 -21.24
CA MET A 1042 7.55 -11.39 -21.65
C MET A 1042 6.11 -11.91 -21.54
N HIS A 1043 5.92 -13.19 -21.24
CA HIS A 1043 4.61 -13.80 -21.09
C HIS A 1043 3.90 -13.36 -19.79
N ALA A 1044 2.65 -12.94 -19.92
CA ALA A 1044 1.76 -12.46 -18.86
C ALA A 1044 0.94 -13.58 -18.18
N MET A 1045 0.40 -13.32 -17.00
CA MET A 1045 -0.60 -14.19 -16.35
C MET A 1045 -1.97 -14.18 -17.02
N PHE A 1046 -2.79 -15.19 -16.71
CA PHE A 1046 -4.25 -15.14 -16.88
C PHE A 1046 -4.92 -16.09 -15.88
N VAL A 1047 -5.78 -15.56 -15.00
CA VAL A 1047 -6.56 -16.30 -13.99
C VAL A 1047 -7.98 -15.76 -13.98
N ALA A 1048 -9.00 -16.62 -14.01
CA ALA A 1048 -10.40 -16.16 -14.02
C ALA A 1048 -11.35 -17.13 -13.28
N HIS A 1049 -12.39 -16.59 -12.67
CA HIS A 1049 -13.39 -17.32 -11.87
C HIS A 1049 -14.80 -16.69 -12.05
N GLY A 1050 -15.83 -17.39 -11.57
CA GLY A 1050 -17.24 -17.00 -11.71
C GLY A 1050 -18.05 -17.96 -12.60
N PRO A 1051 -19.32 -17.63 -12.90
CA PRO A 1051 -20.30 -18.51 -13.55
C PRO A 1051 -19.82 -19.25 -14.79
N PHE A 1052 -19.00 -18.62 -15.64
CA PHE A 1052 -18.53 -19.27 -16.87
C PHE A 1052 -17.59 -20.46 -16.60
N SER A 1053 -16.76 -20.36 -15.58
CA SER A 1053 -15.71 -21.35 -15.29
C SER A 1053 -16.27 -22.72 -14.88
N ALA A 1054 -17.46 -22.76 -14.28
CA ALA A 1054 -18.20 -23.99 -13.99
C ALA A 1054 -18.60 -24.76 -15.26
N VAL A 1055 -18.93 -24.04 -16.35
CA VAL A 1055 -19.26 -24.63 -17.66
C VAL A 1055 -18.03 -25.27 -18.28
N VAL A 1056 -16.89 -24.56 -18.28
CA VAL A 1056 -15.58 -25.05 -18.75
C VAL A 1056 -15.24 -26.39 -18.10
N LYS A 1057 -15.37 -26.47 -16.78
CA LYS A 1057 -15.08 -27.70 -16.01
C LYS A 1057 -16.05 -28.83 -16.32
N ALA A 1058 -17.35 -28.54 -16.46
CA ALA A 1058 -18.34 -29.53 -16.85
C ALA A 1058 -18.07 -30.11 -18.25
N LEU A 1059 -17.65 -29.27 -19.21
CA LEU A 1059 -17.23 -29.67 -20.56
C LEU A 1059 -15.93 -30.51 -20.54
N HIS A 1060 -14.98 -30.16 -19.67
CA HIS A 1060 -13.73 -30.91 -19.51
C HIS A 1060 -13.97 -32.31 -18.92
N HIS A 1061 -14.58 -32.37 -17.73
CA HIS A 1061 -14.87 -33.62 -17.02
C HIS A 1061 -15.89 -34.49 -17.78
N GLY A 1062 -16.79 -33.89 -18.56
CA GLY A 1062 -17.76 -34.58 -19.42
C GLY A 1062 -17.14 -35.43 -20.54
N ARG A 1063 -15.83 -35.31 -20.81
CA ARG A 1063 -15.10 -36.20 -21.73
C ARG A 1063 -14.78 -37.58 -21.11
N SER A 1064 -14.97 -37.76 -19.80
CA SER A 1064 -14.85 -39.05 -19.12
C SER A 1064 -16.20 -39.80 -19.08
N LEU A 1065 -16.35 -40.83 -19.91
CA LEU A 1065 -17.63 -41.51 -20.19
C LEU A 1065 -18.08 -42.51 -19.11
N SER A 1066 -18.38 -42.05 -17.89
CA SER A 1066 -19.00 -42.89 -16.84
C SER A 1066 -19.98 -42.21 -15.88
N ALA A 1067 -20.03 -40.87 -15.80
CA ALA A 1067 -20.80 -40.12 -14.78
C ALA A 1067 -22.30 -39.88 -15.11
N ARG A 1068 -23.05 -40.94 -15.44
CA ARG A 1068 -24.47 -40.82 -15.89
C ARG A 1068 -25.53 -40.96 -14.79
N PHE A 1069 -25.49 -40.08 -13.77
CA PHE A 1069 -26.65 -39.84 -12.88
C PHE A 1069 -26.74 -38.37 -12.44
N LEU A 1070 -27.62 -37.61 -13.08
CA LEU A 1070 -27.95 -36.23 -12.68
C LEU A 1070 -28.61 -36.23 -11.30
N SER A 1071 -27.82 -35.92 -10.28
CA SER A 1071 -28.27 -35.61 -8.93
C SER A 1071 -28.15 -34.09 -8.72
N ARG A 1072 -29.05 -33.52 -7.92
CA ARG A 1072 -29.21 -32.07 -7.71
C ARG A 1072 -27.85 -31.35 -7.49
N PRO A 1073 -27.60 -30.16 -8.06
CA PRO A 1073 -26.45 -29.34 -7.67
C PRO A 1073 -26.61 -28.98 -6.19
N ASN A 1074 -25.65 -29.40 -5.36
CA ASN A 1074 -25.83 -29.48 -3.92
C ASN A 1074 -24.74 -28.72 -3.17
N LYS A 1075 -24.95 -27.41 -3.03
CA LYS A 1075 -24.33 -26.52 -2.02
C LYS A 1075 -22.79 -26.47 -1.92
N GLY A 1076 -22.20 -25.53 -2.65
CA GLY A 1076 -21.00 -24.76 -2.24
C GLY A 1076 -19.63 -25.44 -2.29
N TRP A 1077 -18.61 -24.63 -2.63
CA TRP A 1077 -17.15 -24.72 -2.41
C TRP A 1077 -16.35 -26.02 -2.69
N HIS A 1078 -16.96 -27.20 -2.75
CA HIS A 1078 -16.26 -28.47 -2.84
C HIS A 1078 -16.59 -29.20 -4.15
N SER A 1079 -16.18 -28.59 -5.26
CA SER A 1079 -16.05 -29.31 -6.54
C SER A 1079 -14.83 -30.22 -6.44
N THR A 1080 -15.05 -31.54 -6.34
CA THR A 1080 -14.01 -32.54 -6.03
C THR A 1080 -13.11 -32.89 -7.22
N SER A 1081 -12.39 -31.90 -7.73
CA SER A 1081 -11.20 -32.08 -8.57
C SER A 1081 -10.15 -31.06 -8.17
N ASP A 1082 -9.11 -31.52 -7.45
CA ASP A 1082 -7.96 -30.68 -7.07
C ASP A 1082 -7.13 -30.24 -8.30
N ASP A 1083 -7.41 -30.82 -9.46
CA ASP A 1083 -6.86 -30.44 -10.76
C ASP A 1083 -7.36 -29.05 -11.23
N THR A 1084 -6.49 -28.04 -11.15
CA THR A 1084 -6.66 -26.75 -11.84
C THR A 1084 -6.89 -26.96 -13.34
N TYR A 1085 -7.91 -26.31 -13.93
CA TYR A 1085 -8.02 -26.28 -15.38
C TYR A 1085 -7.02 -25.28 -15.97
N VAL A 1086 -5.99 -25.79 -16.64
CA VAL A 1086 -4.92 -24.99 -17.27
C VAL A 1086 -5.07 -24.99 -18.79
N MET A 1087 -5.47 -23.84 -19.34
CA MET A 1087 -5.52 -23.57 -20.78
C MET A 1087 -4.10 -23.50 -21.39
N ASN A 1088 -3.99 -23.82 -22.68
CA ASN A 1088 -2.77 -23.50 -23.43
C ASN A 1088 -2.62 -21.98 -23.62
N THR A 1089 -1.39 -21.53 -23.86
CA THR A 1089 -1.07 -20.13 -24.15
C THR A 1089 -1.87 -19.58 -25.32
N PHE A 1090 -2.35 -18.35 -25.17
CA PHE A 1090 -3.14 -17.59 -26.15
C PHE A 1090 -2.70 -16.11 -26.14
N GLN A 1091 -3.17 -15.30 -27.08
CA GLN A 1091 -2.79 -13.88 -27.18
C GLN A 1091 -3.75 -12.96 -26.42
N ASN A 1092 -3.21 -11.89 -25.82
CA ASN A 1092 -3.98 -10.87 -25.10
C ASN A 1092 -5.13 -10.24 -25.91
N VAL A 1093 -5.01 -10.14 -27.24
CA VAL A 1093 -6.07 -9.66 -28.15
C VAL A 1093 -7.38 -10.46 -28.07
N GLU A 1094 -7.37 -11.68 -27.52
CA GLU A 1094 -8.59 -12.47 -27.29
C GLU A 1094 -9.41 -11.99 -26.08
N ILE A 1095 -8.85 -11.16 -25.18
CA ILE A 1095 -9.50 -10.74 -23.92
C ILE A 1095 -10.73 -9.84 -24.16
N TYR A 1096 -10.70 -8.95 -25.15
CA TYR A 1096 -11.88 -8.16 -25.53
C TYR A 1096 -13.08 -9.06 -25.87
N ASN A 1097 -12.85 -10.10 -26.68
CA ASN A 1097 -13.87 -11.07 -27.07
C ASN A 1097 -14.40 -11.88 -25.86
N LEU A 1098 -13.56 -12.13 -24.84
CA LEU A 1098 -14.01 -12.72 -23.58
C LEU A 1098 -15.00 -11.80 -22.87
N VAL A 1099 -14.66 -10.51 -22.68
CA VAL A 1099 -15.52 -9.55 -21.95
C VAL A 1099 -16.87 -9.37 -22.64
N MET A 1100 -16.91 -9.25 -23.97
CA MET A 1100 -18.18 -9.15 -24.71
C MET A 1100 -19.07 -10.39 -24.52
N LYS A 1101 -18.47 -11.58 -24.44
CA LYS A 1101 -19.17 -12.86 -24.21
C LYS A 1101 -19.58 -13.07 -22.75
N LEU A 1102 -18.78 -12.58 -21.81
CA LEU A 1102 -19.11 -12.52 -20.38
C LEU A 1102 -20.19 -11.47 -20.06
N LEU A 1103 -20.47 -10.51 -20.95
CA LEU A 1103 -21.59 -9.58 -20.80
C LEU A 1103 -22.83 -9.94 -21.65
N GLY A 1104 -22.71 -10.89 -22.59
CA GLY A 1104 -23.83 -11.28 -23.45
C GLY A 1104 -24.12 -10.28 -24.56
N ILE A 1105 -23.09 -9.54 -24.99
CA ILE A 1105 -23.18 -8.43 -25.96
C ILE A 1105 -22.30 -8.64 -27.20
N GLU A 1106 -22.02 -9.91 -27.56
CA GLU A 1106 -21.21 -10.26 -28.74
C GLU A 1106 -21.75 -9.63 -30.04
N GLN A 1107 -23.05 -9.34 -30.13
CA GLN A 1107 -23.68 -8.62 -31.24
C GLN A 1107 -23.36 -7.10 -31.31
N HIS A 1108 -22.76 -6.53 -30.27
CA HIS A 1108 -22.27 -5.14 -30.23
C HIS A 1108 -20.76 -5.05 -30.45
N ALA A 1109 -20.04 -6.18 -30.41
CA ALA A 1109 -18.58 -6.22 -30.51
C ALA A 1109 -18.06 -5.49 -31.76
N ALA A 1110 -17.03 -4.66 -31.58
CA ALA A 1110 -16.30 -4.02 -32.66
C ALA A 1110 -15.49 -5.06 -33.47
N TYR A 1111 -14.96 -4.64 -34.61
CA TYR A 1111 -14.00 -5.45 -35.36
C TYR A 1111 -12.64 -5.42 -34.66
N THR A 1112 -12.13 -6.60 -34.29
CA THR A 1112 -10.89 -6.78 -33.54
C THR A 1112 -9.94 -7.76 -34.26
N ASN A 1113 -8.70 -7.89 -33.76
CA ASN A 1113 -7.74 -8.90 -34.22
C ASN A 1113 -7.90 -10.25 -33.48
N GLY A 1114 -8.68 -10.30 -32.39
CA GLY A 1114 -9.01 -11.55 -31.69
C GLY A 1114 -9.85 -12.50 -32.55
N THR A 1115 -9.61 -13.81 -32.41
CA THR A 1115 -10.23 -14.83 -33.25
C THR A 1115 -11.70 -15.01 -32.90
N VAL A 1116 -12.61 -14.70 -33.83
CA VAL A 1116 -14.05 -14.91 -33.66
C VAL A 1116 -14.34 -16.37 -33.29
N GLY A 1117 -15.05 -16.58 -32.18
CA GLY A 1117 -15.34 -17.91 -31.65
C GLY A 1117 -14.16 -18.58 -30.92
N PHE A 1118 -13.04 -17.88 -30.64
CA PHE A 1118 -11.96 -18.41 -29.80
C PHE A 1118 -12.50 -18.98 -28.50
N TRP A 1119 -13.40 -18.25 -27.85
CA TRP A 1119 -13.95 -18.62 -26.55
C TRP A 1119 -15.06 -19.68 -26.64
N ASP A 1120 -15.69 -19.93 -27.79
CA ASP A 1120 -16.80 -20.89 -27.93
C ASP A 1120 -16.43 -22.34 -27.53
N LYS A 1121 -15.13 -22.67 -27.49
CA LYS A 1121 -14.62 -23.95 -26.99
C LYS A 1121 -14.64 -24.10 -25.46
N TYR A 1122 -15.03 -23.04 -24.75
CA TYR A 1122 -15.07 -22.90 -23.29
C TYR A 1122 -16.48 -22.59 -22.73
N PHE A 1123 -17.48 -22.42 -23.60
CA PHE A 1123 -18.87 -22.09 -23.23
C PHE A 1123 -19.88 -23.14 -23.75
#